data_AF-A0A365XTS5-F1
#
_entry.id   AF-A0A365XTS5-F1
#
_cell.length_a   1.000
_cell.length_b   1.000
_cell.length_c   1.000
_cell.angle_alpha   90.00
_cell.angle_beta   90.00
_cell.angle_gamma   90.00
#
_symmetry.space_group_name_H-M   'P 1'
#
loop_
_entity.id
_entity.type
_entity.pdbx_description
1 polymer ?
#
loop_
_entity_poly.entity_id
_entity_poly.type
_entity_poly.pdbx_seq_one_letter_code
_entity_poly.pdbx_strand_id
1 'polypeptide(L)'
;MESINAAGQVSQLPTFPLLSQDSVPVVALVKDSIIRTASGVVTETGKRSLSTLSNTVRSPLSGVKQRIKQAISLPSVEKPSLKEILSSHKLAVTQETQVDRTYWGTGYYMLNRLMLEGSIQVAKIPLAVKFLHQNYSYPSVSYTNNFQVTFDKEAFLDNYRKQLAGKIKIDKEIPKDKLLQLARQAAEKTVSRTLDSMKQDFMAGFQQRLPGLDTIRDFSTRNVGGVFQSIIGNDYSNKIAEKQRYLKQLETNLSSGTLDARDTAMIPGLKKEIAMFYKLLSYYKKYQALQKQMNLVDLENRLNSEEAARAQQLSRMLNDPSSLQQLAADRLPLSGLEKIFLYVNSMNMGQHTITLSPLSLNGYLTNGVSMEFFKENKYLFLLVGKERDLPAVYDRPYFSMMRPNDHIASGIRVGRGALKEDHIHLSIFNFRQSKVPHPEGTFEMPSKSSMVMGLSNRFRINETSVVSVELSKSSAVLTDALYGNDTVGNKRSALAGLADMKNFGQSVAVIASYSGEFTKQALNVEANVSKVASAYYNPGAAFMPGGTTEGALSLRKSFMKNKLVINARGNWRDYAFSTMPSSRWRNNSYLLETRIRLTNSQQLSFRYQPVRGVHITPTERRNNNVTDRITGEFSFQKRLRNTFYRNTMSLTYNRSRYLWAGDSTANLKAATITSMQSVTIGQQLLYGNVTYTYSQNPGGPAYLNSLLNTDIGITYMLGKKISSTSGLNYSNMQRFYEQAGFRQSLSANLNSHLAMSLFVDCRFNIKQYETYYDDLVRVDWSIKYNF
;
A
#
# COMPACT_ATOMS: atom_id res chain seq x y z
N MET A 1 25.77 36.73 -25.71
CA MET A 1 26.33 36.97 -27.05
C MET A 1 25.88 35.84 -27.94
N GLU A 2 25.31 36.23 -29.08
CA GLU A 2 24.86 35.46 -30.24
C GLU A 2 23.71 34.44 -30.09
N SER A 3 22.62 34.88 -30.72
CA SER A 3 21.33 34.28 -30.99
C SER A 3 21.38 33.28 -32.13
N ILE A 4 20.63 32.17 -32.00
CA ILE A 4 20.17 31.40 -33.16
C ILE A 4 18.64 31.36 -33.11
N ASN A 5 18.05 32.12 -34.04
CA ASN A 5 16.66 32.01 -34.45
C ASN A 5 16.48 30.78 -35.33
N ALA A 6 15.49 29.95 -35.04
CA ALA A 6 14.92 29.03 -36.03
C ALA A 6 13.40 29.05 -35.87
N ALA A 7 12.75 29.71 -36.82
CA ALA A 7 11.31 29.72 -36.99
C ALA A 7 10.83 28.32 -37.42
N GLY A 8 9.81 27.82 -36.73
CA GLY A 8 9.12 26.57 -37.06
C GLY A 8 7.62 26.80 -36.93
N GLN A 9 6.92 26.58 -38.04
CA GLN A 9 5.54 26.90 -38.34
C GLN A 9 4.50 26.54 -37.26
N VAL A 10 3.57 27.47 -37.06
CA VAL A 10 2.32 27.32 -36.32
C VAL A 10 1.40 26.37 -37.09
N SER A 11 1.20 25.15 -36.58
CA SER A 11 0.13 24.27 -37.03
C SER A 11 -1.14 24.56 -36.22
N GLN A 12 -2.22 24.72 -36.97
CA GLN A 12 -3.54 25.11 -36.52
C GLN A 12 -4.14 24.09 -35.54
N LEU A 13 -4.70 24.60 -34.45
CA LEU A 13 -5.54 23.86 -33.51
C LEU A 13 -6.81 23.37 -34.22
N PRO A 14 -7.26 22.11 -34.03
CA PRO A 14 -8.55 21.68 -34.52
C PRO A 14 -9.67 22.28 -33.65
N THR A 15 -10.52 23.07 -34.30
CA THR A 15 -11.83 23.49 -33.80
C THR A 15 -12.74 22.26 -33.67
N PHE A 16 -13.26 22.02 -32.46
CA PHE A 16 -14.28 21.00 -32.21
C PHE A 16 -15.68 21.54 -32.56
N PRO A 17 -16.55 20.75 -33.22
CA PRO A 17 -17.90 21.19 -33.54
C PRO A 17 -18.80 21.13 -32.30
N LEU A 18 -19.55 22.23 -32.10
CA LEU A 18 -20.74 22.30 -31.27
C LEU A 18 -21.77 21.30 -31.80
N LEU A 19 -22.09 20.27 -31.00
CA LEU A 19 -23.25 19.43 -31.22
C LEU A 19 -24.45 19.98 -30.44
N SER A 20 -25.52 20.10 -31.18
CA SER A 20 -26.79 20.73 -30.89
C SER A 20 -27.57 20.08 -29.77
N GLN A 21 -28.34 20.94 -29.09
CA GLN A 21 -29.39 20.62 -28.14
C GLN A 21 -30.51 19.85 -28.85
N ASP A 22 -30.89 18.71 -28.28
CA ASP A 22 -32.25 18.18 -28.37
C ASP A 22 -32.56 17.38 -27.10
N SER A 23 -33.34 17.97 -26.20
CA SER A 23 -34.28 17.21 -25.35
C SER A 23 -35.29 18.18 -24.74
N VAL A 24 -36.52 17.97 -25.18
CA VAL A 24 -37.79 18.58 -24.77
C VAL A 24 -38.06 18.35 -23.27
N PRO A 25 -38.72 19.30 -22.58
CA PRO A 25 -38.93 19.27 -21.13
C PRO A 25 -40.17 18.47 -20.75
N VAL A 26 -40.17 17.89 -19.56
CA VAL A 26 -41.41 17.48 -18.87
C VAL A 26 -41.50 18.27 -17.56
N VAL A 27 -42.30 19.34 -17.61
CA VAL A 27 -42.85 20.06 -16.47
C VAL A 27 -44.35 19.76 -16.44
N ALA A 28 -44.84 19.25 -15.32
CA ALA A 28 -46.22 19.34 -14.84
C ALA A 28 -46.29 18.64 -13.47
N LEU A 29 -46.99 19.10 -12.44
CA LEU A 29 -47.65 20.37 -12.17
C LEU A 29 -48.02 20.37 -10.68
N VAL A 30 -47.93 21.55 -10.10
CA VAL A 30 -48.39 21.95 -8.77
C VAL A 30 -49.92 21.98 -8.71
N LYS A 31 -50.51 21.71 -7.54
CA LYS A 31 -51.57 22.52 -6.89
C LYS A 31 -51.91 21.89 -5.51
N ASP A 32 -51.58 22.59 -4.41
CA ASP A 32 -52.41 23.60 -3.72
C ASP A 32 -53.50 22.91 -2.86
N SER A 33 -53.79 23.26 -1.61
CA SER A 33 -53.65 24.54 -0.92
C SER A 33 -54.05 24.41 0.57
N ILE A 34 -53.46 25.27 1.41
CA ILE A 34 -54.10 26.14 2.45
C ILE A 34 -54.96 25.43 3.52
N ILE A 35 -54.63 25.49 4.81
CA ILE A 35 -55.12 26.52 5.76
C ILE A 35 -54.05 26.91 6.79
N ARG A 36 -54.17 28.16 7.24
CA ARG A 36 -53.20 29.07 7.86
C ARG A 36 -53.60 29.35 9.33
N THR A 37 -52.59 29.62 10.16
CA THR A 37 -52.55 30.55 11.33
C THR A 37 -53.40 30.32 12.59
N ALA A 38 -52.70 30.24 13.74
CA ALA A 38 -52.93 30.96 15.02
C ALA A 38 -52.17 30.20 16.15
N SER A 39 -50.99 30.64 16.59
CA SER A 39 -50.75 31.48 17.79
C SER A 39 -51.13 30.84 19.13
N GLY A 40 -50.13 30.67 20.01
CA GLY A 40 -50.29 30.91 21.45
C GLY A 40 -50.30 29.70 22.41
N VAL A 41 -49.21 29.57 23.17
CA VAL A 41 -49.19 29.62 24.66
C VAL A 41 -50.00 28.56 25.45
N VAL A 42 -49.25 27.61 26.04
CA VAL A 42 -49.26 27.18 27.46
C VAL A 42 -50.27 26.12 27.99
N THR A 43 -49.65 25.19 28.74
CA THR A 43 -50.09 24.32 29.85
C THR A 43 -50.79 22.97 29.67
N GLU A 44 -50.16 22.01 30.36
CA GLU A 44 -50.64 20.75 30.93
C GLU A 44 -52.07 20.80 31.49
N THR A 45 -52.85 19.75 31.24
CA THR A 45 -53.41 18.82 32.25
C THR A 45 -54.43 17.88 31.61
N GLY A 46 -54.60 16.67 32.18
CA GLY A 46 -55.85 15.92 32.02
C GLY A 46 -55.73 14.48 31.51
N LYS A 47 -55.28 13.58 32.39
CA LYS A 47 -55.63 12.15 32.31
C LYS A 47 -57.12 11.96 32.59
N ARG A 48 -57.71 10.94 31.94
CA ARG A 48 -59.01 10.26 32.18
C ARG A 48 -60.25 10.83 31.47
N SER A 49 -60.63 10.18 30.37
CA SER A 49 -61.90 9.44 30.33
C SER A 49 -61.85 8.39 29.21
N LEU A 50 -61.84 7.12 29.62
CA LEU A 50 -62.10 5.95 28.78
C LEU A 50 -63.61 5.87 28.47
N SER A 51 -63.91 5.02 27.49
CA SER A 51 -65.17 4.28 27.32
C SER A 51 -66.44 5.06 26.97
N THR A 52 -66.66 5.30 25.68
CA THR A 52 -67.84 4.80 24.94
C THR A 52 -67.81 5.32 23.50
N LEU A 53 -67.52 4.41 22.57
CA LEU A 53 -68.09 4.34 21.19
C LEU A 53 -67.32 3.24 20.44
N SER A 54 -67.50 2.02 20.94
CA SER A 54 -67.42 0.82 20.11
C SER A 54 -68.71 0.68 19.31
N ASN A 55 -68.60 0.12 18.11
CA ASN A 55 -69.66 -0.53 17.32
C ASN A 55 -70.32 0.30 16.22
N THR A 56 -69.55 0.68 15.21
CA THR A 56 -70.04 0.53 13.82
C THR A 56 -68.84 0.31 12.90
N VAL A 57 -68.96 -0.61 11.94
CA VAL A 57 -67.96 -0.98 10.92
C VAL A 57 -66.89 -1.99 11.37
N ARG A 58 -67.33 -3.22 11.71
CA ARG A 58 -66.52 -4.44 11.63
C ARG A 58 -67.06 -5.35 10.52
N SER A 59 -66.34 -5.36 9.39
CA SER A 59 -66.22 -6.37 8.31
C SER A 59 -66.28 -5.63 6.96
N PRO A 60 -65.22 -5.64 6.13
CA PRO A 60 -64.46 -6.82 5.72
C PRO A 60 -62.94 -6.57 5.68
N LEU A 61 -62.20 -6.90 6.74
CA LEU A 61 -60.73 -6.78 6.79
C LEU A 61 -60.00 -8.04 7.26
N SER A 62 -60.74 -9.12 7.58
CA SER A 62 -60.16 -10.42 7.94
C SER A 62 -59.61 -11.18 6.73
N GLY A 63 -60.24 -11.06 5.56
CA GLY A 63 -59.81 -11.76 4.33
C GLY A 63 -58.52 -11.22 3.70
N VAL A 64 -58.23 -9.92 3.84
CA VAL A 64 -57.03 -9.29 3.25
C VAL A 64 -55.78 -9.54 4.09
N LYS A 65 -55.91 -9.58 5.43
CA LYS A 65 -54.77 -9.91 6.32
C LYS A 65 -54.30 -11.35 6.19
N GLN A 66 -55.18 -12.28 5.83
CA GLN A 66 -54.81 -13.69 5.65
C GLN A 66 -54.14 -13.96 4.30
N ARG A 67 -54.57 -13.26 3.23
CA ARG A 67 -53.92 -13.32 1.91
C ARG A 67 -52.57 -12.59 1.84
N ILE A 68 -52.37 -11.50 2.58
CA ILE A 68 -51.05 -10.84 2.67
C ILE A 68 -50.06 -11.66 3.51
N LYS A 69 -50.53 -12.38 4.54
CA LYS A 69 -49.67 -13.31 5.32
C LYS A 69 -49.24 -14.55 4.56
N GLN A 70 -50.02 -15.02 3.57
CA GLN A 70 -49.63 -16.15 2.72
C GLN A 70 -48.81 -15.74 1.49
N ALA A 71 -48.90 -14.49 1.03
CA ALA A 71 -48.09 -13.97 -0.08
C ALA A 71 -46.70 -13.43 0.35
N ILE A 72 -46.46 -13.28 1.65
CA ILE A 72 -45.17 -12.85 2.23
C ILE A 72 -44.75 -13.85 3.33
N SER A 73 -44.84 -15.15 3.06
CA SER A 73 -44.04 -16.12 3.82
C SER A 73 -42.64 -16.16 3.20
N LEU A 74 -41.78 -15.24 3.61
CA LEU A 74 -40.34 -15.46 3.48
C LEU A 74 -40.04 -16.81 4.17
N PRO A 75 -39.30 -17.73 3.54
CA PRO A 75 -38.87 -18.94 4.22
C PRO A 75 -38.19 -18.52 5.52
N SER A 76 -38.48 -19.24 6.61
CA SER A 76 -37.83 -19.01 7.91
C SER A 76 -36.32 -19.19 7.73
N VAL A 77 -35.63 -18.09 7.44
CA VAL A 77 -34.17 -18.02 7.51
C VAL A 77 -33.88 -18.17 9.00
N GLU A 78 -33.33 -19.32 9.39
CA GLU A 78 -32.71 -19.50 10.70
C GLU A 78 -31.85 -18.26 10.94
N LYS A 79 -32.19 -17.48 11.97
CA LYS A 79 -31.36 -16.33 12.35
C LYS A 79 -30.02 -16.94 12.80
N PRO A 80 -28.92 -16.73 12.06
CA PRO A 80 -27.64 -17.27 12.49
C PRO A 80 -27.37 -16.72 13.88
N SER A 81 -26.92 -17.60 14.77
CA SER A 81 -26.62 -17.21 16.15
C SER A 81 -25.52 -16.12 16.13
N LEU A 82 -25.48 -15.23 17.13
CA LEU A 82 -24.45 -14.19 17.21
C LEU A 82 -23.02 -14.75 17.10
N LYS A 83 -22.84 -16.01 17.50
CA LYS A 83 -21.61 -16.80 17.45
C LYS A 83 -21.23 -17.28 16.05
N GLU A 84 -22.20 -17.45 15.14
CA GLU A 84 -21.97 -17.75 13.72
C GLU A 84 -21.68 -16.48 12.90
N ILE A 85 -22.18 -15.33 13.36
CA ILE A 85 -21.96 -14.03 12.73
C ILE A 85 -20.59 -13.45 13.10
N LEU A 86 -20.11 -13.71 14.32
CA LEU A 86 -18.87 -13.17 14.88
C LEU A 86 -17.83 -14.28 15.09
N SER A 87 -16.81 -14.34 14.22
CA SER A 87 -15.59 -15.10 14.50
C SER A 87 -14.47 -14.12 14.86
N SER A 88 -13.96 -14.19 16.09
CA SER A 88 -12.81 -13.39 16.51
C SER A 88 -11.52 -14.11 16.12
N HIS A 89 -10.67 -13.46 15.34
CA HIS A 89 -9.35 -13.97 15.00
C HIS A 89 -8.30 -12.99 15.52
N LYS A 90 -7.39 -13.50 16.36
CA LYS A 90 -6.12 -12.88 16.79
C LYS A 90 -6.28 -11.51 17.49
N LEU A 91 -5.92 -11.45 18.77
CA LEU A 91 -5.87 -10.21 19.57
C LEU A 91 -4.42 -9.94 19.97
N ALA A 92 -3.83 -8.83 19.53
CA ALA A 92 -2.56 -8.32 19.99
C ALA A 92 -2.77 -7.23 21.05
N VAL A 93 -1.96 -7.28 22.10
CA VAL A 93 -2.00 -6.31 23.21
C VAL A 93 -0.60 -5.71 23.37
N THR A 94 -0.51 -4.40 23.31
CA THR A 94 0.73 -3.65 23.58
C THR A 94 0.45 -2.65 24.69
N GLN A 95 1.19 -2.75 25.79
CA GLN A 95 1.15 -1.77 26.86
C GLN A 95 2.52 -1.07 26.96
N GLU A 96 2.50 0.25 26.96
CA GLU A 96 3.67 1.12 27.06
C GLU A 96 3.39 2.13 28.16
N THR A 97 4.27 2.23 29.15
CA THR A 97 4.17 3.23 30.21
C THR A 97 5.46 4.02 30.23
N GLN A 98 5.36 5.32 29.96
CA GLN A 98 6.46 6.27 30.03
C GLN A 98 6.14 7.27 31.13
N VAL A 99 7.06 7.44 32.08
CA VAL A 99 7.04 8.53 33.04
C VAL A 99 8.21 9.42 32.68
N ASP A 100 7.95 10.69 32.42
CA ASP A 100 8.98 11.63 31.99
C ASP A 100 8.63 13.03 32.52
N ARG A 101 9.63 13.89 32.69
CA ARG A 101 9.47 15.21 33.27
C ARG A 101 9.15 16.22 32.17
N THR A 102 8.19 17.11 32.41
CA THR A 102 7.80 18.09 31.38
C THR A 102 8.96 19.05 31.09
N TYR A 103 9.36 19.15 29.83
CA TYR A 103 10.47 20.00 29.38
C TYR A 103 10.31 21.50 29.76
N TRP A 104 9.07 21.95 29.96
CA TRP A 104 8.71 23.35 30.23
C TRP A 104 8.02 23.57 31.59
N GLY A 105 7.95 22.55 32.45
CA GLY A 105 7.22 22.62 33.72
C GLY A 105 7.87 21.80 34.84
N THR A 106 7.57 22.12 36.08
CA THR A 106 8.13 21.45 37.27
C THR A 106 7.51 20.07 37.57
N GLY A 107 6.68 19.51 36.68
CA GLY A 107 5.92 18.28 36.89
C GLY A 107 6.41 17.07 36.09
N TYR A 108 5.93 15.88 36.48
CA TYR A 108 6.04 14.64 35.70
C TYR A 108 4.78 14.46 34.86
N TYR A 109 4.91 13.93 33.66
CA TYR A 109 3.82 13.35 32.91
C TYR A 109 3.96 11.84 32.89
N MET A 110 2.86 11.13 33.18
CA MET A 110 2.75 9.70 32.91
C MET A 110 1.95 9.54 31.62
N LEU A 111 2.59 8.97 30.61
CA LEU A 111 1.95 8.46 29.42
C LEU A 111 1.76 6.95 29.60
N ASN A 112 0.54 6.52 29.90
CA ASN A 112 0.19 5.11 29.85
C ASN A 112 -0.62 4.84 28.59
N ARG A 113 -0.11 3.95 27.75
CA ARG A 113 -0.67 3.60 26.46
C ARG A 113 -1.00 2.11 26.46
N LEU A 114 -2.28 1.79 26.33
CA LEU A 114 -2.75 0.44 26.05
C LEU A 114 -3.32 0.41 24.64
N MET A 115 -2.76 -0.45 23.80
CA MET A 115 -3.21 -0.68 22.43
C MET A 115 -3.67 -2.13 22.30
N LEU A 116 -4.93 -2.32 21.93
CA LEU A 116 -5.52 -3.61 21.58
C LEU A 116 -5.77 -3.61 20.07
N GLU A 117 -5.26 -4.59 19.36
CA GLU A 117 -5.49 -4.77 17.92
C GLU A 117 -6.03 -6.18 17.70
N GLY A 118 -7.03 -6.35 16.84
CA GLY A 118 -7.49 -7.69 16.47
C GLY A 118 -8.33 -7.69 15.22
N SER A 119 -8.83 -8.85 14.82
CA SER A 119 -9.75 -8.96 13.69
C SER A 119 -11.04 -9.66 14.09
N ILE A 120 -12.16 -9.08 13.65
CA ILE A 120 -13.49 -9.67 13.78
C ILE A 120 -14.03 -9.90 12.37
N GLN A 121 -14.72 -11.00 12.16
CA GLN A 121 -15.48 -11.21 10.94
C GLN A 121 -16.94 -10.94 11.24
N VAL A 122 -17.60 -10.10 10.44
CA VAL A 122 -19.05 -9.83 10.53
C VAL A 122 -19.68 -10.19 9.19
N ALA A 123 -20.58 -11.16 9.15
CA ALA A 123 -21.21 -11.62 7.91
C ALA A 123 -20.17 -11.91 6.79
N LYS A 124 -19.12 -12.66 7.15
CA LYS A 124 -17.95 -12.99 6.32
C LYS A 124 -17.04 -11.83 5.92
N ILE A 125 -17.34 -10.60 6.31
CA ILE A 125 -16.52 -9.42 6.05
C ILE A 125 -15.49 -9.29 7.19
N PRO A 126 -14.18 -9.43 6.90
CA PRO A 126 -13.14 -9.24 7.90
C PRO A 126 -12.94 -7.75 8.19
N LEU A 127 -12.96 -7.41 9.47
CA LEU A 127 -12.76 -6.08 10.01
C LEU A 127 -11.60 -6.14 11.01
N ALA A 128 -10.55 -5.37 10.78
CA ALA A 128 -9.54 -5.14 11.80
C ALA A 128 -10.05 -4.08 12.79
N VAL A 129 -9.91 -4.34 14.08
CA VAL A 129 -10.35 -3.49 15.18
C VAL A 129 -9.12 -3.08 15.96
N LYS A 130 -9.01 -1.78 16.24
CA LYS A 130 -7.94 -1.20 17.03
C LYS A 130 -8.53 -0.30 18.10
N PHE A 131 -8.18 -0.57 19.34
CA PHE A 131 -8.46 0.27 20.48
C PHE A 131 -7.15 0.79 21.05
N LEU A 132 -7.07 2.08 21.28
CA LEU A 132 -5.91 2.75 21.86
C LEU A 132 -6.43 3.61 23.01
N HIS A 133 -6.12 3.19 24.23
CA HIS A 133 -6.27 4.00 25.42
C HIS A 133 -4.95 4.71 25.68
N GLN A 134 -4.99 6.04 25.74
CA GLN A 134 -3.87 6.86 26.18
C GLN A 134 -4.31 7.66 27.40
N ASN A 135 -3.65 7.40 28.53
CA ASN A 135 -3.74 8.20 29.73
C ASN A 135 -2.55 9.15 29.76
N TYR A 136 -2.83 10.44 29.90
CA TYR A 136 -1.85 11.50 30.05
C TYR A 136 -2.19 12.26 31.32
N SER A 137 -1.40 12.09 32.37
CA SER A 137 -1.59 12.85 33.62
C SER A 137 -0.84 14.18 33.56
N TYR A 138 -1.55 15.25 33.24
CA TYR A 138 -1.13 16.64 33.50
C TYR A 138 -2.30 17.37 34.15
N PRO A 139 -2.09 18.29 35.10
CA PRO A 139 -3.19 18.95 35.83
C PRO A 139 -3.99 19.85 34.88
N SER A 140 -4.94 19.28 34.12
CA SER A 140 -6.06 19.91 33.38
C SER A 140 -6.62 19.12 32.18
N VAL A 141 -6.11 17.92 31.78
CA VAL A 141 -6.55 17.30 30.50
C VAL A 141 -6.89 15.82 30.59
N SER A 142 -8.01 15.46 29.95
CA SER A 142 -8.67 14.14 29.94
C SER A 142 -8.10 13.14 28.92
N TYR A 143 -8.19 11.87 29.31
CA TYR A 143 -8.00 10.62 28.58
C TYR A 143 -8.45 10.65 27.11
N THR A 144 -7.66 10.04 26.22
CA THR A 144 -8.04 9.80 24.82
C THR A 144 -8.19 8.31 24.55
N ASN A 145 -9.44 7.83 24.63
CA ASN A 145 -9.81 6.54 24.04
C ASN A 145 -10.01 6.73 22.54
N ASN A 146 -9.28 5.97 21.75
CA ASN A 146 -9.38 5.96 20.30
C ASN A 146 -9.80 4.56 19.87
N PHE A 147 -10.90 4.47 19.16
CA PHE A 147 -11.39 3.22 18.57
C PHE A 147 -11.34 3.38 17.06
N GLN A 148 -10.87 2.34 16.36
CA GLN A 148 -10.76 2.31 14.91
C GLN A 148 -11.20 0.92 14.42
N VAL A 149 -12.02 0.87 13.38
CA VAL A 149 -12.38 -0.36 12.67
C VAL A 149 -12.07 -0.15 11.21
N THR A 150 -11.33 -1.06 10.58
CA THR A 150 -10.93 -0.98 9.18
C THR A 150 -11.28 -2.27 8.44
N PHE A 151 -11.86 -2.16 7.26
CA PHE A 151 -12.12 -3.33 6.40
C PHE A 151 -10.82 -3.91 5.83
N ASP A 152 -10.62 -5.21 6.01
CA ASP A 152 -9.48 -5.94 5.46
C ASP A 152 -9.83 -6.54 4.08
N LYS A 153 -9.62 -5.76 3.03
CA LYS A 153 -9.93 -6.17 1.65
C LYS A 153 -9.13 -7.39 1.21
N GLU A 154 -7.87 -7.50 1.62
CA GLU A 154 -7.01 -8.62 1.19
C GLU A 154 -7.49 -9.94 1.80
N ALA A 155 -7.77 -9.97 3.11
CA ALA A 155 -8.35 -11.13 3.75
C ALA A 155 -9.72 -11.50 3.16
N PHE A 156 -10.52 -10.49 2.78
CA PHE A 156 -11.82 -10.71 2.15
C PHE A 156 -11.68 -11.37 0.77
N LEU A 157 -10.79 -10.86 -0.08
CA LEU A 157 -10.52 -11.43 -1.40
C LEU A 157 -9.87 -12.82 -1.31
N ASP A 158 -8.96 -13.04 -0.36
CA ASP A 158 -8.34 -14.35 -0.13
C ASP A 158 -9.35 -15.43 0.26
N ASN A 159 -10.37 -15.07 1.06
CA ASN A 159 -11.45 -15.99 1.40
C ASN A 159 -12.23 -16.44 0.14
N TYR A 160 -12.46 -15.54 -0.82
CA TYR A 160 -13.09 -15.92 -2.09
C TYR A 160 -12.15 -16.67 -3.02
N ARG A 161 -10.87 -16.29 -3.07
CA ARG A 161 -9.85 -17.02 -3.84
C ARG A 161 -9.82 -18.50 -3.43
N LYS A 162 -9.83 -18.79 -2.13
CA LYS A 162 -9.88 -20.17 -1.60
C LYS A 162 -11.17 -20.89 -1.98
N GLN A 163 -12.32 -20.22 -1.88
CA GLN A 163 -13.61 -20.81 -2.26
C GLN A 163 -13.73 -21.10 -3.75
N LEU A 164 -13.21 -20.20 -4.60
CA LEU A 164 -13.21 -20.36 -6.05
C LEU A 164 -12.21 -21.42 -6.51
N ALA A 165 -11.02 -21.51 -5.89
CA ALA A 165 -10.03 -22.54 -6.20
C ALA A 165 -10.60 -23.97 -6.04
N GLY A 166 -11.52 -24.18 -5.10
CA GLY A 166 -12.19 -25.47 -4.91
C GLY A 166 -13.39 -25.74 -5.84
N LYS A 167 -13.94 -24.71 -6.52
CA LYS A 167 -15.18 -24.81 -7.31
C LYS A 167 -14.98 -24.62 -8.81
N ILE A 168 -13.95 -23.89 -9.23
CA ILE A 168 -13.67 -23.65 -10.64
C ILE A 168 -12.95 -24.86 -11.26
N LYS A 169 -13.58 -25.49 -12.24
CA LYS A 169 -12.90 -26.46 -13.10
C LYS A 169 -12.21 -25.71 -14.24
N ILE A 170 -10.90 -25.88 -14.39
CA ILE A 170 -10.08 -25.23 -15.44
C ILE A 170 -10.72 -25.40 -16.84
N ASP A 171 -11.29 -26.58 -17.10
CA ASP A 171 -11.95 -26.93 -18.37
C ASP A 171 -13.18 -26.09 -18.73
N LYS A 172 -13.83 -25.43 -17.75
CA LYS A 172 -14.99 -24.56 -18.01
C LYS A 172 -14.61 -23.12 -18.35
N GLU A 173 -13.55 -22.59 -17.74
CA GLU A 173 -13.13 -21.19 -17.89
C GLU A 173 -12.10 -21.02 -19.01
N ILE A 174 -11.27 -22.03 -19.24
CA ILE A 174 -10.30 -22.03 -20.33
C ILE A 174 -10.49 -23.35 -21.08
N PRO A 175 -11.15 -23.37 -22.25
CA PRO A 175 -11.42 -24.61 -22.97
C PRO A 175 -10.12 -25.28 -23.44
N LYS A 176 -10.12 -26.62 -23.45
CA LYS A 176 -9.04 -27.45 -24.01
C LYS A 176 -8.88 -27.20 -25.51
N ASP A 177 -7.64 -27.24 -26.01
CA ASP A 177 -7.40 -27.28 -27.46
C ASP A 177 -7.94 -28.58 -28.07
N LYS A 178 -9.13 -28.49 -28.67
CA LYS A 178 -9.82 -29.62 -29.32
C LYS A 178 -9.01 -30.18 -30.49
N LEU A 179 -8.24 -29.36 -31.20
CA LEU A 179 -7.44 -29.82 -32.34
C LEU A 179 -6.28 -30.69 -31.85
N LEU A 180 -5.62 -30.29 -30.77
CA LEU A 180 -4.54 -31.07 -30.17
C LEU A 180 -5.05 -32.42 -29.63
N GLN A 181 -6.23 -32.46 -29.03
CA GLN A 181 -6.86 -33.71 -28.58
C GLN A 181 -7.28 -34.62 -29.74
N LEU A 182 -7.87 -34.06 -30.79
CA LEU A 182 -8.24 -34.81 -31.99
C LEU A 182 -7.00 -35.34 -32.71
N ALA A 183 -5.93 -34.55 -32.78
CA ALA A 183 -4.64 -34.99 -33.33
C ALA A 183 -4.07 -36.17 -32.55
N ARG A 184 -4.14 -36.14 -31.22
CA ARG A 184 -3.74 -37.29 -30.36
C ARG A 184 -4.56 -38.53 -30.67
N GLN A 185 -5.88 -38.42 -30.65
CA GLN A 185 -6.77 -39.56 -30.89
C GLN A 185 -6.59 -40.15 -32.29
N ALA A 186 -6.39 -39.30 -33.30
CA ALA A 186 -6.09 -39.74 -34.66
C ALA A 186 -4.75 -40.46 -34.76
N ALA A 187 -3.71 -39.94 -34.09
CA ALA A 187 -2.39 -40.57 -34.04
C ALA A 187 -2.43 -41.91 -33.30
N GLU A 188 -3.06 -41.99 -32.13
CA GLU A 188 -3.24 -43.24 -31.36
C GLU A 188 -4.00 -44.29 -32.17
N LYS A 189 -5.09 -43.91 -32.85
CA LYS A 189 -5.88 -44.80 -33.70
C LYS A 189 -5.07 -45.33 -34.89
N THR A 190 -4.25 -44.47 -35.51
CA THR A 190 -3.41 -44.86 -36.64
C THR A 190 -2.28 -45.78 -36.20
N VAL A 191 -1.66 -45.49 -35.05
CA VAL A 191 -0.63 -46.35 -34.45
C VAL A 191 -1.21 -47.72 -34.10
N SER A 192 -2.37 -47.77 -33.41
CA SER A 192 -3.03 -49.03 -33.07
C SER A 192 -3.33 -49.88 -34.29
N ARG A 193 -3.99 -49.30 -35.31
CA ARG A 193 -4.33 -50.02 -36.55
C ARG A 193 -3.09 -50.58 -37.25
N THR A 194 -2.01 -49.81 -37.28
CA THR A 194 -0.77 -50.22 -37.93
C THR A 194 -0.10 -51.36 -37.16
N LEU A 195 -0.07 -51.28 -35.82
CA LEU A 195 0.47 -52.35 -34.97
C LEU A 195 -0.37 -53.64 -35.05
N ASP A 196 -1.70 -53.52 -35.04
CA ASP A 196 -2.60 -54.66 -35.15
C ASP A 196 -2.48 -55.35 -36.51
N SER A 197 -2.35 -54.58 -37.59
CA SER A 197 -2.06 -55.12 -38.93
C SER A 197 -0.72 -55.88 -38.97
N MET A 198 0.33 -55.34 -38.35
CA MET A 198 1.63 -56.02 -38.26
C MET A 198 1.55 -57.32 -37.45
N LYS A 199 0.79 -57.34 -36.35
CA LYS A 199 0.54 -58.55 -35.55
C LYS A 199 -0.19 -59.63 -36.35
N GLN A 200 -1.25 -59.25 -37.05
CA GLN A 200 -2.06 -60.18 -37.84
C GLN A 200 -1.29 -60.76 -39.02
N ASP A 201 -0.56 -59.93 -39.76
CA ASP A 201 0.31 -60.36 -40.88
C ASP A 201 1.44 -61.29 -40.39
N PHE A 202 2.03 -61.03 -39.22
CA PHE A 202 3.02 -61.93 -38.61
C PHE A 202 2.43 -63.27 -38.17
N MET A 203 1.29 -63.24 -37.47
CA MET A 203 0.58 -64.44 -36.99
C MET A 203 0.14 -65.34 -38.15
N ALA A 204 -0.38 -64.75 -39.24
CA ALA A 204 -0.81 -65.49 -40.42
C ALA A 204 0.36 -66.19 -41.14
N GLY A 205 1.54 -65.54 -41.20
CA GLY A 205 2.71 -66.09 -41.89
C GLY A 205 3.49 -67.14 -41.09
N PHE A 206 3.52 -67.04 -39.75
CA PHE A 206 4.47 -67.81 -38.93
C PHE A 206 3.85 -68.58 -37.76
N GLN A 207 2.55 -68.36 -37.45
CA GLN A 207 1.85 -68.92 -36.29
C GLN A 207 2.49 -68.57 -34.94
N GLN A 208 3.24 -67.47 -34.87
CA GLN A 208 3.90 -66.98 -33.66
C GLN A 208 3.50 -65.54 -33.37
N ARG A 209 3.42 -65.18 -32.08
CA ARG A 209 3.14 -63.80 -31.65
C ARG A 209 4.34 -62.91 -31.92
N LEU A 210 4.09 -61.70 -32.41
CA LEU A 210 5.12 -60.70 -32.63
C LEU A 210 5.67 -60.22 -31.26
N PRO A 211 6.96 -60.46 -30.94
CA PRO A 211 7.49 -60.11 -29.62
C PRO A 211 7.57 -58.59 -29.42
N GLY A 212 7.11 -58.09 -28.26
CA GLY A 212 7.43 -56.73 -27.78
C GLY A 212 6.53 -55.57 -28.25
N LEU A 213 5.38 -55.85 -28.88
CA LEU A 213 4.47 -54.81 -29.42
C LEU A 213 3.02 -54.95 -28.90
N ASP A 214 2.83 -55.34 -27.65
CA ASP A 214 1.50 -55.72 -27.17
C ASP A 214 0.55 -54.53 -26.98
N THR A 215 1.03 -53.33 -26.63
CA THR A 215 0.17 -52.16 -26.37
C THR A 215 0.68 -50.85 -27.00
N ILE A 216 -0.22 -49.88 -27.20
CA ILE A 216 0.13 -48.48 -27.58
C ILE A 216 1.06 -47.85 -26.54
N ARG A 217 0.95 -48.25 -25.28
CA ARG A 217 1.83 -47.79 -24.20
C ARG A 217 3.28 -48.25 -24.41
N ASP A 218 3.50 -49.42 -25.00
CA ASP A 218 4.84 -49.88 -25.39
C ASP A 218 5.43 -49.01 -26.50
N PHE A 219 4.60 -48.51 -27.42
CA PHE A 219 5.02 -47.60 -28.49
C PHE A 219 5.47 -46.22 -27.98
N SER A 220 4.86 -45.71 -26.90
CA SER A 220 5.18 -44.39 -26.33
C SER A 220 6.24 -44.40 -25.22
N THR A 221 6.37 -45.49 -24.45
CA THR A 221 7.18 -45.50 -23.21
C THR A 221 8.34 -46.50 -23.18
N ARG A 222 8.35 -47.55 -24.01
CA ARG A 222 9.45 -48.53 -24.02
C ARG A 222 10.46 -48.18 -25.10
N ASN A 223 11.74 -48.40 -24.78
CA ASN A 223 12.81 -48.50 -25.77
C ASN A 223 12.59 -49.79 -26.60
N VAL A 224 11.57 -49.80 -27.46
CA VAL A 224 11.24 -50.90 -28.39
C VAL A 224 12.43 -51.16 -29.34
N GLY A 225 13.29 -50.16 -29.53
CA GLY A 225 14.62 -50.32 -30.12
C GLY A 225 15.46 -51.39 -29.42
N GLY A 226 15.46 -51.44 -28.08
CA GLY A 226 16.14 -52.46 -27.29
C GLY A 226 15.55 -53.86 -27.43
N VAL A 227 14.22 -53.99 -27.56
CA VAL A 227 13.57 -55.30 -27.77
C VAL A 227 13.84 -55.82 -29.18
N PHE A 228 13.69 -55.00 -30.21
CA PHE A 228 14.04 -55.40 -31.57
C PHE A 228 15.55 -55.57 -31.78
N GLN A 229 16.42 -54.79 -31.10
CA GLN A 229 17.88 -55.01 -31.12
C GLN A 229 18.27 -56.31 -30.42
N SER A 230 17.56 -56.73 -29.38
CA SER A 230 17.81 -58.04 -28.75
C SER A 230 17.43 -59.21 -29.66
N ILE A 231 16.46 -59.02 -30.55
CA ILE A 231 15.96 -60.04 -31.49
C ILE A 231 16.73 -60.02 -32.82
N ILE A 232 17.14 -58.85 -33.31
CA ILE A 232 17.84 -58.61 -34.59
C ILE A 232 19.30 -58.22 -34.34
N GLY A 233 19.86 -58.55 -33.17
CA GLY A 233 21.25 -58.19 -32.82
C GLY A 233 22.26 -58.75 -33.82
N ASN A 234 23.47 -58.19 -33.83
CA ASN A 234 24.53 -58.60 -34.77
C ASN A 234 24.76 -60.13 -34.73
N ASP A 235 24.71 -60.74 -33.54
CA ASP A 235 24.86 -62.19 -33.38
C ASP A 235 23.74 -63.00 -34.05
N TYR A 236 22.49 -62.56 -33.93
CA TYR A 236 21.36 -63.25 -34.56
C TYR A 236 21.34 -63.04 -36.07
N SER A 237 21.69 -61.83 -36.53
CA SER A 237 21.85 -61.51 -37.94
C SER A 237 22.95 -62.34 -38.60
N ASN A 238 24.08 -62.53 -37.91
CA ASN A 238 25.18 -63.39 -38.35
C ASN A 238 24.75 -64.86 -38.43
N LYS A 239 24.03 -65.38 -37.41
CA LYS A 239 23.46 -66.73 -37.43
C LYS A 239 22.49 -66.96 -38.58
N ILE A 240 21.66 -65.96 -38.91
CA ILE A 240 20.75 -66.05 -40.06
C ILE A 240 21.52 -66.02 -41.38
N ALA A 241 22.58 -65.21 -41.49
CA ALA A 241 23.45 -65.19 -42.67
C ALA A 241 24.17 -66.53 -42.89
N GLU A 242 24.63 -67.18 -41.82
CA GLU A 242 25.19 -68.54 -41.86
C GLU A 242 24.14 -69.56 -42.30
N LYS A 243 22.95 -69.53 -41.70
CA LYS A 243 21.81 -70.38 -42.11
C LYS A 243 21.42 -70.17 -43.57
N GLN A 244 21.55 -68.95 -44.10
CA GLN A 244 21.27 -68.65 -45.50
C GLN A 244 22.35 -69.18 -46.45
N ARG A 245 23.62 -69.12 -46.05
CA ARG A 245 24.72 -69.77 -46.79
C ARG A 245 24.54 -71.29 -46.80
N TYR A 246 24.17 -71.85 -45.66
CA TYR A 246 23.88 -73.28 -45.53
C TYR A 246 22.66 -73.70 -46.35
N LEU A 247 21.57 -72.93 -46.32
CA LEU A 247 20.40 -73.16 -47.18
C LEU A 247 20.77 -73.15 -48.67
N LYS A 248 21.62 -72.21 -49.12
CA LYS A 248 22.10 -72.18 -50.51
C LYS A 248 22.93 -73.40 -50.88
N GLN A 249 23.77 -73.89 -49.98
CA GLN A 249 24.52 -75.14 -50.17
C GLN A 249 23.58 -76.33 -50.28
N LEU A 250 22.57 -76.42 -49.41
CA LEU A 250 21.55 -77.47 -49.47
C LEU A 250 20.75 -77.40 -50.78
N GLU A 251 20.31 -76.22 -51.23
CA GLU A 251 19.58 -76.08 -52.51
C GLU A 251 20.43 -76.47 -53.73
N THR A 252 21.73 -76.19 -53.69
CA THR A 252 22.68 -76.59 -54.73
C THR A 252 22.87 -78.12 -54.73
N ASN A 253 22.97 -78.73 -53.56
CA ASN A 253 23.13 -80.19 -53.41
C ASN A 253 21.83 -80.96 -53.71
N LEU A 254 20.66 -80.35 -53.50
CA LEU A 254 19.35 -80.88 -53.93
C LEU A 254 19.26 -80.95 -55.44
N SER A 255 19.82 -79.95 -56.13
CA SER A 255 19.83 -79.86 -57.58
C SER A 255 20.82 -80.85 -58.23
N SER A 256 21.82 -81.32 -57.47
CA SER A 256 22.79 -82.33 -57.90
C SER A 256 22.44 -83.77 -57.46
N GLY A 257 21.32 -83.99 -56.76
CA GLY A 257 20.82 -85.30 -56.38
C GLY A 257 21.61 -86.02 -55.27
N THR A 258 22.44 -85.30 -54.51
CA THR A 258 23.39 -85.87 -53.53
C THR A 258 22.97 -85.67 -52.07
N LEU A 259 21.73 -85.22 -51.81
CA LEU A 259 21.25 -84.96 -50.46
C LEU A 259 20.70 -86.20 -49.78
N ASP A 260 21.00 -86.32 -48.49
CA ASP A 260 20.42 -87.32 -47.61
C ASP A 260 18.99 -86.91 -47.20
N ALA A 261 18.15 -87.89 -46.86
CA ALA A 261 16.73 -87.66 -46.55
C ALA A 261 16.53 -86.69 -45.35
N ARG A 262 17.50 -86.67 -44.44
CA ARG A 262 17.52 -85.80 -43.26
C ARG A 262 17.72 -84.32 -43.60
N ASP A 263 18.55 -84.02 -44.59
CA ASP A 263 18.84 -82.65 -45.01
C ASP A 263 17.70 -82.05 -45.83
N THR A 264 17.02 -82.89 -46.62
CA THR A 264 15.82 -82.50 -47.38
C THR A 264 14.67 -82.07 -46.46
N ALA A 265 14.55 -82.70 -45.29
CA ALA A 265 13.57 -82.34 -44.26
C ALA A 265 13.89 -81.02 -43.52
N MET A 266 15.15 -80.54 -43.55
CA MET A 266 15.56 -79.30 -42.88
C MET A 266 15.32 -78.02 -43.70
N ILE A 267 15.27 -78.13 -45.04
CA ILE A 267 15.09 -77.00 -45.98
C ILE A 267 13.85 -76.15 -45.66
N PRO A 268 12.65 -76.72 -45.40
CA PRO A 268 11.46 -75.92 -45.09
C PRO A 268 11.60 -75.12 -43.78
N GLY A 269 12.26 -75.70 -42.77
CA GLY A 269 12.51 -75.06 -41.47
C GLY A 269 13.44 -73.87 -41.60
N LEU A 270 14.56 -74.03 -42.32
CA LEU A 270 15.52 -72.95 -42.58
C LEU A 270 14.91 -71.80 -43.40
N LYS A 271 14.12 -72.12 -44.45
CA LYS A 271 13.39 -71.11 -45.23
C LYS A 271 12.43 -70.30 -44.35
N LYS A 272 11.67 -70.98 -43.48
CA LYS A 272 10.72 -70.33 -42.56
C LYS A 272 11.44 -69.40 -41.58
N GLU A 273 12.56 -69.83 -41.03
CA GLU A 273 13.32 -69.04 -40.04
C GLU A 273 13.99 -67.79 -40.65
N ILE A 274 14.59 -67.92 -41.86
CA ILE A 274 15.17 -66.80 -42.60
C ILE A 274 14.09 -65.80 -43.02
N ALA A 275 12.94 -66.29 -43.53
CA ALA A 275 11.82 -65.43 -43.91
C ALA A 275 11.24 -64.68 -42.70
N MET A 276 11.16 -65.33 -41.54
CA MET A 276 10.72 -64.72 -40.28
C MET A 276 11.63 -63.58 -39.85
N PHE A 277 12.96 -63.75 -39.95
CA PHE A 277 13.94 -62.71 -39.64
C PHE A 277 13.78 -61.46 -40.53
N TYR A 278 13.72 -61.64 -41.86
CA TYR A 278 13.56 -60.50 -42.76
C TYR A 278 12.21 -59.80 -42.60
N LYS A 279 11.15 -60.55 -42.28
CA LYS A 279 9.84 -59.97 -41.96
C LYS A 279 9.92 -59.13 -40.68
N LEU A 280 10.54 -59.64 -39.61
CA LEU A 280 10.81 -58.90 -38.37
C LEU A 280 11.61 -57.61 -38.63
N LEU A 281 12.64 -57.66 -39.47
CA LEU A 281 13.43 -56.49 -39.85
C LEU A 281 12.59 -55.45 -40.61
N SER A 282 11.72 -55.89 -41.52
CA SER A 282 10.81 -54.99 -42.25
C SER A 282 9.81 -54.30 -41.31
N TYR A 283 9.34 -55.02 -40.30
CA TYR A 283 8.45 -54.47 -39.28
C TYR A 283 9.15 -53.50 -38.35
N TYR A 284 10.40 -53.77 -37.98
CA TYR A 284 11.20 -52.82 -37.22
C TYR A 284 11.38 -51.48 -37.96
N LYS A 285 11.67 -51.53 -39.27
CA LYS A 285 11.77 -50.32 -40.10
C LYS A 285 10.44 -49.57 -40.19
N LYS A 286 9.32 -50.28 -40.37
CA LYS A 286 7.97 -49.70 -40.34
C LYS A 286 7.64 -49.06 -38.99
N TYR A 287 8.03 -49.70 -37.89
CA TYR A 287 7.87 -49.19 -36.53
C TYR A 287 8.65 -47.87 -36.33
N GLN A 288 9.92 -47.82 -36.72
CA GLN A 288 10.73 -46.60 -36.62
C GLN A 288 10.17 -45.45 -37.48
N ALA A 289 9.69 -45.75 -38.69
CA ALA A 289 9.05 -44.76 -39.55
C ALA A 289 7.76 -44.22 -38.91
N LEU A 290 6.93 -45.10 -38.35
CA LEU A 290 5.70 -44.74 -37.63
C LEU A 290 5.98 -43.87 -36.40
N GLN A 291 7.05 -44.18 -35.65
CA GLN A 291 7.49 -43.40 -34.49
C GLN A 291 7.95 -41.99 -34.89
N LYS A 292 8.71 -41.87 -35.99
CA LYS A 292 9.14 -40.57 -36.54
C LYS A 292 7.97 -39.74 -37.07
N GLN A 293 6.99 -40.37 -37.72
CA GLN A 293 5.84 -39.68 -38.31
C GLN A 293 4.82 -39.21 -37.28
N MET A 294 4.54 -40.02 -36.25
CA MET A 294 3.44 -39.74 -35.32
C MET A 294 3.87 -39.00 -34.04
N ASN A 295 5.16 -39.07 -33.67
CA ASN A 295 5.77 -38.41 -32.51
C ASN A 295 4.83 -38.14 -31.31
N LEU A 296 4.23 -39.22 -30.79
CA LEU A 296 3.24 -39.14 -29.71
C LEU A 296 3.81 -38.48 -28.44
N VAL A 297 5.13 -38.58 -28.23
CA VAL A 297 5.84 -37.96 -27.09
C VAL A 297 5.85 -36.44 -27.20
N ASP A 298 6.11 -35.88 -28.39
CA ASP A 298 6.02 -34.42 -28.60
C ASP A 298 4.57 -33.93 -28.41
N LEU A 299 3.61 -34.72 -28.89
CA LEU A 299 2.19 -34.38 -28.78
C LEU A 299 1.69 -34.44 -27.32
N GLU A 300 2.17 -35.40 -26.53
CA GLU A 300 1.94 -35.49 -25.08
C GLU A 300 2.62 -34.34 -24.32
N ASN A 301 3.85 -33.98 -24.69
CA ASN A 301 4.55 -32.82 -24.12
C ASN A 301 3.83 -31.50 -24.41
N ARG A 302 3.27 -31.34 -25.62
CA ARG A 302 2.43 -30.18 -25.98
C ARG A 302 1.13 -30.14 -25.20
N LEU A 303 0.53 -31.30 -24.93
CA LEU A 303 -0.70 -31.40 -24.15
C LEU A 303 -0.45 -31.07 -22.67
N ASN A 304 0.65 -31.57 -22.10
CA ASN A 304 1.09 -31.24 -20.75
C ASN A 304 1.45 -29.75 -20.59
N SER A 305 2.09 -29.14 -21.61
CA SER A 305 2.42 -27.72 -21.58
C SER A 305 1.18 -26.83 -21.74
N GLU A 306 0.18 -27.26 -22.52
CA GLU A 306 -1.14 -26.61 -22.59
C GLU A 306 -1.86 -26.64 -21.25
N GLU A 307 -1.89 -27.79 -20.57
CA GLU A 307 -2.49 -27.92 -19.24
C GLU A 307 -1.80 -27.02 -18.21
N ALA A 308 -0.46 -26.97 -18.23
CA ALA A 308 0.32 -26.09 -17.37
C ALA A 308 0.06 -24.61 -17.66
N ALA A 309 -0.02 -24.21 -18.94
CA ALA A 309 -0.31 -22.83 -19.35
C ALA A 309 -1.72 -22.40 -18.91
N ARG A 310 -2.71 -23.29 -19.01
CA ARG A 310 -4.08 -23.05 -18.57
C ARG A 310 -4.19 -22.93 -17.05
N ALA A 311 -3.50 -23.80 -16.31
CA ALA A 311 -3.41 -23.68 -14.85
C ALA A 311 -2.77 -22.34 -14.44
N GLN A 312 -1.73 -21.90 -15.16
CA GLN A 312 -1.08 -20.61 -14.93
C GLN A 312 -2.02 -19.44 -15.24
N GLN A 313 -2.79 -19.50 -16.33
CA GLN A 313 -3.76 -18.47 -16.69
C GLN A 313 -4.90 -18.38 -15.66
N LEU A 314 -5.44 -19.50 -15.18
CA LEU A 314 -6.43 -19.49 -14.10
C LEU A 314 -5.84 -18.91 -12.81
N SER A 315 -4.61 -19.28 -12.47
CA SER A 315 -3.92 -18.68 -11.31
C SER A 315 -3.77 -17.17 -11.47
N ARG A 316 -3.46 -16.66 -12.67
CA ARG A 316 -3.42 -15.21 -12.94
C ARG A 316 -4.79 -14.56 -12.75
N MET A 317 -5.88 -15.17 -13.23
CA MET A 317 -7.25 -14.65 -13.04
C MET A 317 -7.67 -14.63 -11.56
N LEU A 318 -7.28 -15.64 -10.78
CA LEU A 318 -7.56 -15.68 -9.34
C LEU A 318 -6.69 -14.71 -8.53
N ASN A 319 -5.51 -14.37 -9.06
CA ASN A 319 -4.59 -13.44 -8.42
C ASN A 319 -4.88 -11.98 -8.79
N ASP A 320 -5.44 -11.70 -9.96
CA ASP A 320 -5.94 -10.38 -10.34
C ASP A 320 -7.22 -10.04 -9.55
N PRO A 321 -7.21 -8.99 -8.70
CA PRO A 321 -8.38 -8.60 -7.91
C PRO A 321 -9.63 -8.33 -8.76
N SER A 322 -9.45 -7.76 -9.95
CA SER A 322 -10.55 -7.36 -10.84
C SER A 322 -11.29 -8.59 -11.39
N SER A 323 -10.52 -9.53 -11.94
CA SER A 323 -11.02 -10.82 -12.42
C SER A 323 -11.62 -11.66 -11.29
N LEU A 324 -10.97 -11.67 -10.11
CA LEU A 324 -11.47 -12.38 -8.94
C LEU A 324 -12.82 -11.83 -8.46
N GLN A 325 -13.00 -10.51 -8.42
CA GLN A 325 -14.27 -9.87 -8.05
C GLN A 325 -15.40 -10.26 -9.01
N GLN A 326 -15.13 -10.27 -10.32
CA GLN A 326 -16.10 -10.71 -11.34
C GLN A 326 -16.45 -12.18 -11.18
N LEU A 327 -15.45 -13.06 -11.10
CA LEU A 327 -15.65 -14.49 -10.90
C LEU A 327 -16.41 -14.80 -9.60
N ALA A 328 -16.09 -14.10 -8.50
CA ALA A 328 -16.79 -14.25 -7.24
C ALA A 328 -18.25 -13.81 -7.35
N ALA A 329 -18.53 -12.68 -8.01
CA ALA A 329 -19.89 -12.17 -8.22
C ALA A 329 -20.75 -13.13 -9.05
N ASP A 330 -20.17 -13.80 -10.05
CA ASP A 330 -20.89 -14.67 -10.99
C ASP A 330 -21.03 -16.11 -10.48
N ARG A 331 -20.03 -16.63 -9.75
CA ARG A 331 -19.94 -18.06 -9.39
C ARG A 331 -20.28 -18.36 -7.94
N LEU A 332 -20.22 -17.38 -7.04
CA LEU A 332 -20.51 -17.60 -5.62
C LEU A 332 -21.89 -17.01 -5.25
N PRO A 333 -22.66 -17.70 -4.40
CA PRO A 333 -23.87 -17.14 -3.83
C PRO A 333 -23.49 -16.12 -2.75
N LEU A 334 -23.26 -14.88 -3.17
CA LEU A 334 -22.92 -13.77 -2.29
C LEU A 334 -24.17 -13.11 -1.71
N SER A 335 -24.15 -12.82 -0.42
CA SER A 335 -25.15 -11.95 0.22
C SER A 335 -25.09 -10.53 -0.34
N GLY A 336 -26.18 -9.76 -0.19
CA GLY A 336 -26.22 -8.37 -0.66
C GLY A 336 -25.12 -7.50 -0.08
N LEU A 337 -24.75 -7.73 1.19
CA LEU A 337 -23.67 -7.00 1.85
C LEU A 337 -22.29 -7.42 1.30
N GLU A 338 -22.05 -8.71 1.09
CA GLU A 338 -20.83 -9.21 0.46
C GLU A 338 -20.64 -8.63 -0.96
N LYS A 339 -21.72 -8.51 -1.75
CA LYS A 339 -21.69 -7.88 -3.07
C LYS A 339 -21.28 -6.41 -3.03
N ILE A 340 -21.73 -5.67 -2.01
CA ILE A 340 -21.30 -4.28 -1.81
C ILE A 340 -19.81 -4.25 -1.45
N PHE A 341 -19.39 -5.08 -0.48
CA PHE A 341 -18.01 -5.12 0.01
C PHE A 341 -17.00 -5.68 -0.99
N LEU A 342 -17.43 -6.40 -2.04
CA LEU A 342 -16.55 -6.74 -3.16
C LEU A 342 -15.95 -5.50 -3.82
N TYR A 343 -16.71 -4.40 -3.89
CA TYR A 343 -16.30 -3.17 -4.54
C TYR A 343 -15.81 -2.09 -3.55
N VAL A 344 -15.93 -2.34 -2.24
CA VAL A 344 -15.34 -1.48 -1.21
C VAL A 344 -13.82 -1.64 -1.29
N ASN A 345 -13.10 -0.54 -1.49
CA ASN A 345 -11.65 -0.51 -1.44
C ASN A 345 -11.13 -0.30 -0.02
N SER A 346 -11.75 0.62 0.70
CA SER A 346 -11.46 0.91 2.10
C SER A 346 -12.74 1.28 2.84
N MET A 347 -12.85 0.86 4.09
CA MET A 347 -13.87 1.32 5.04
C MET A 347 -13.13 1.56 6.34
N ASN A 348 -13.25 2.75 6.90
CA ASN A 348 -12.71 3.10 8.20
C ASN A 348 -13.84 3.66 9.05
N MET A 349 -13.95 3.19 10.29
CA MET A 349 -14.88 3.69 11.29
C MET A 349 -14.11 4.04 12.57
N GLY A 350 -14.53 5.09 13.28
CA GLY A 350 -13.82 5.59 14.44
C GLY A 350 -12.71 6.56 14.04
N GLN A 351 -11.65 6.66 14.84
CA GLN A 351 -10.56 7.61 14.60
C GLN A 351 -9.58 7.12 13.53
N HIS A 352 -9.46 7.88 12.44
CA HIS A 352 -8.54 7.58 11.34
C HIS A 352 -8.17 8.85 10.57
N THR A 353 -7.08 8.78 9.80
CA THR A 353 -6.61 9.88 8.95
C THR A 353 -7.01 9.62 7.51
N ILE A 354 -7.52 10.65 6.83
CA ILE A 354 -7.95 10.58 5.44
C ILE A 354 -7.05 11.49 4.59
N THR A 355 -6.50 10.94 3.51
CA THR A 355 -5.77 11.69 2.48
C THR A 355 -6.29 11.30 1.11
N LEU A 356 -7.07 12.19 0.49
CA LEU A 356 -7.62 12.00 -0.86
C LEU A 356 -6.91 12.86 -1.89
N SER A 357 -6.67 14.13 -1.55
CA SER A 357 -5.90 15.05 -2.38
C SER A 357 -5.50 16.28 -1.57
N PRO A 358 -4.42 16.97 -1.96
CA PRO A 358 -3.94 18.16 -1.28
C PRO A 358 -5.03 19.20 -0.95
N LEU A 359 -5.88 19.61 -1.92
CA LEU A 359 -6.90 20.66 -1.72
C LEU A 359 -8.26 20.15 -1.23
N SER A 360 -8.48 18.84 -1.00
CA SER A 360 -9.75 18.33 -0.46
C SER A 360 -9.60 17.88 0.99
N LEU A 361 -9.14 16.65 1.21
CA LEU A 361 -8.78 16.09 2.51
C LEU A 361 -7.31 15.67 2.44
N ASN A 362 -6.45 16.29 3.24
CA ASN A 362 -5.02 16.03 3.27
C ASN A 362 -4.53 15.86 4.71
N GLY A 363 -4.32 14.61 5.12
CA GLY A 363 -3.98 14.31 6.51
C GLY A 363 -5.13 14.63 7.48
N TYR A 364 -6.38 14.58 7.00
CA TYR A 364 -7.56 14.96 7.77
C TYR A 364 -7.85 13.93 8.85
N LEU A 365 -7.70 14.31 10.12
CA LEU A 365 -7.97 13.42 11.25
C LEU A 365 -9.43 13.50 11.66
N THR A 366 -10.17 12.41 11.49
CA THR A 366 -11.59 12.34 11.81
C THR A 366 -11.89 11.16 12.72
N ASN A 367 -12.89 11.32 13.58
CA ASN A 367 -13.59 10.26 14.27
C ASN A 367 -14.98 10.10 13.64
N GLY A 368 -15.14 9.10 12.79
CA GLY A 368 -16.36 8.90 12.02
C GLY A 368 -16.25 7.72 11.07
N VAL A 369 -17.06 7.71 10.02
CA VAL A 369 -17.09 6.68 8.99
C VAL A 369 -16.63 7.26 7.66
N SER A 370 -15.64 6.62 7.03
CA SER A 370 -15.27 6.84 5.65
C SER A 370 -15.40 5.54 4.85
N MET A 371 -15.92 5.61 3.64
CA MET A 371 -15.99 4.46 2.73
C MET A 371 -15.52 4.86 1.34
N GLU A 372 -14.72 3.99 0.73
CA GLU A 372 -14.20 4.13 -0.63
C GLU A 372 -14.67 2.93 -1.46
N PHE A 373 -15.28 3.20 -2.61
CA PHE A 373 -15.77 2.23 -3.56
C PHE A 373 -15.05 2.42 -4.89
N PHE A 374 -14.67 1.31 -5.52
CA PHE A 374 -14.09 1.31 -6.85
C PHE A 374 -14.63 0.14 -7.67
N LYS A 375 -15.32 0.44 -8.77
CA LYS A 375 -15.88 -0.56 -9.69
C LYS A 375 -15.82 -0.05 -11.12
N GLU A 376 -15.28 -0.85 -12.05
CA GLU A 376 -15.28 -0.54 -13.50
C GLU A 376 -14.76 0.87 -13.80
N ASN A 377 -13.63 1.26 -13.20
CA ASN A 377 -13.05 2.59 -13.36
C ASN A 377 -13.95 3.75 -12.86
N LYS A 378 -14.94 3.47 -11.99
CA LYS A 378 -15.76 4.45 -11.29
C LYS A 378 -15.37 4.47 -9.82
N TYR A 379 -15.19 5.68 -9.30
CA TYR A 379 -14.77 5.95 -7.93
C TYR A 379 -15.88 6.66 -7.16
N LEU A 380 -16.12 6.24 -5.93
CA LEU A 380 -17.00 6.90 -4.98
C LEU A 380 -16.35 6.86 -3.60
N PHE A 381 -16.27 7.99 -2.93
CA PHE A 381 -15.85 8.11 -1.55
C PHE A 381 -16.89 8.88 -0.75
N LEU A 382 -17.16 8.41 0.47
CA LEU A 382 -18.11 8.99 1.41
C LEU A 382 -17.41 9.24 2.74
N LEU A 383 -17.72 10.36 3.38
CA LEU A 383 -17.24 10.72 4.71
C LEU A 383 -18.39 11.29 5.53
N VAL A 384 -18.52 10.85 6.77
CA VAL A 384 -19.23 11.54 7.85
C VAL A 384 -18.46 11.33 9.14
N GLY A 385 -18.02 12.39 9.81
CA GLY A 385 -17.26 12.28 11.04
C GLY A 385 -16.99 13.60 11.71
N LYS A 386 -16.54 13.57 12.96
CA LYS A 386 -16.10 14.75 13.70
C LYS A 386 -14.58 14.85 13.61
N GLU A 387 -14.06 15.98 13.22
CA GLU A 387 -12.64 16.32 13.34
C GLU A 387 -12.19 16.14 14.77
N ARG A 388 -10.97 15.65 14.93
CA ARG A 388 -10.32 15.63 16.23
C ARG A 388 -9.02 16.37 16.08
N ASP A 389 -8.97 17.59 16.61
CA ASP A 389 -7.69 18.26 16.79
C ASP A 389 -6.87 17.47 17.81
N LEU A 390 -5.72 16.96 17.36
CA LEU A 390 -4.67 16.53 18.27
C LEU A 390 -3.71 17.72 18.40
N PRO A 391 -3.87 18.58 19.43
CA PRO A 391 -2.77 19.47 19.77
C PRO A 391 -1.61 18.56 20.19
N ALA A 392 -0.60 18.44 19.33
CA ALA A 392 0.61 17.71 19.71
C ALA A 392 1.15 18.34 21.00
N VAL A 393 1.56 17.51 21.95
CA VAL A 393 1.99 17.95 23.29
C VAL A 393 3.13 18.99 23.19
N TYR A 394 3.99 18.85 22.19
CA TYR A 394 5.11 19.76 21.90
C TYR A 394 4.72 21.08 21.26
N ASP A 395 3.56 21.11 20.62
CA ASP A 395 3.07 22.27 19.86
C ASP A 395 2.21 23.19 20.74
N ARG A 396 1.69 22.68 21.87
CA ARG A 396 0.88 23.45 22.84
C ARG A 396 1.53 24.73 23.37
N PRO A 397 2.86 24.82 23.64
CA PRO A 397 3.48 26.06 24.09
C PRO A 397 3.58 27.13 22.99
N TYR A 398 3.65 26.71 21.72
CA TYR A 398 3.79 27.59 20.56
C TYR A 398 2.44 28.02 19.99
N PHE A 399 1.39 27.22 20.21
CA PHE A 399 0.00 27.56 19.93
C PHE A 399 -0.74 27.93 21.22
N SER A 400 -0.28 28.96 21.94
CA SER A 400 -0.97 29.43 23.16
C SER A 400 -2.31 30.12 22.88
N MET A 401 -2.71 30.30 21.62
CA MET A 401 -4.07 30.67 21.23
C MET A 401 -4.45 30.02 19.91
N MET A 402 -5.18 28.91 19.95
CA MET A 402 -6.32 28.61 19.06
C MET A 402 -6.98 27.31 19.56
N ARG A 403 -8.24 27.47 19.97
CA ARG A 403 -9.16 26.47 20.53
C ARG A 403 -9.25 25.23 19.62
N PRO A 404 -9.60 24.02 20.13
CA PRO A 404 -9.91 22.89 19.26
C PRO A 404 -11.02 23.29 18.28
N ASN A 405 -10.69 23.30 17.00
CA ASN A 405 -11.56 23.67 15.90
C ASN A 405 -12.32 22.43 15.43
N ASP A 406 -13.13 21.88 16.33
CA ASP A 406 -13.87 20.64 16.12
C ASP A 406 -14.95 20.83 15.04
N HIS A 407 -14.66 20.41 13.80
CA HIS A 407 -15.63 20.40 12.70
C HIS A 407 -16.38 19.07 12.61
N ILE A 408 -17.68 19.09 12.36
CA ILE A 408 -18.38 17.93 11.80
C ILE A 408 -18.18 17.98 10.28
N ALA A 409 -17.44 17.03 9.74
CA ALA A 409 -17.22 16.85 8.32
C ALA A 409 -18.20 15.84 7.74
N SER A 410 -18.74 16.17 6.57
CA SER A 410 -19.52 15.27 5.75
C SER A 410 -19.24 15.55 4.28
N GLY A 411 -19.11 14.55 3.43
CA GLY A 411 -19.00 14.81 2.01
C GLY A 411 -18.86 13.57 1.16
N ILE A 412 -18.76 13.84 -0.13
CA ILE A 412 -18.73 12.85 -1.20
C ILE A 412 -17.66 13.24 -2.21
N ARG A 413 -16.96 12.24 -2.75
CA ARG A 413 -16.10 12.38 -3.93
C ARG A 413 -16.45 11.31 -4.94
N VAL A 414 -16.66 11.70 -6.19
CA VAL A 414 -17.02 10.81 -7.27
C VAL A 414 -16.13 11.05 -8.48
N GLY A 415 -15.96 10.03 -9.32
CA GLY A 415 -15.37 10.23 -10.64
C GLY A 415 -14.87 8.94 -11.26
N ARG A 416 -13.81 9.05 -12.07
CA ARG A 416 -13.20 7.92 -12.78
C ARG A 416 -11.73 7.79 -12.44
N GLY A 417 -11.23 6.56 -12.39
CA GLY A 417 -9.84 6.25 -12.02
C GLY A 417 -9.66 5.94 -10.53
N ALA A 418 -8.60 5.20 -10.19
CA ALA A 418 -8.21 5.00 -8.81
C ALA A 418 -7.35 6.20 -8.31
N LEU A 419 -7.37 6.49 -7.00
CA LEU A 419 -6.66 7.66 -6.43
C LEU A 419 -5.16 7.75 -6.78
N LYS A 420 -4.47 6.62 -6.90
CA LYS A 420 -3.02 6.57 -7.20
C LYS A 420 -2.71 6.54 -8.70
N GLU A 421 -3.72 6.28 -9.53
CA GLU A 421 -3.62 6.14 -10.98
C GLU A 421 -4.16 7.38 -11.70
N ASP A 422 -4.31 7.28 -13.02
CA ASP A 422 -4.92 8.32 -13.83
C ASP A 422 -6.39 8.44 -13.45
N HIS A 423 -6.82 9.64 -13.07
CA HIS A 423 -8.16 9.87 -12.57
C HIS A 423 -8.65 11.29 -12.78
N ILE A 424 -9.97 11.42 -12.79
CA ILE A 424 -10.69 12.70 -12.73
C ILE A 424 -11.77 12.55 -11.68
N HIS A 425 -11.63 13.29 -10.58
CA HIS A 425 -12.53 13.24 -9.43
C HIS A 425 -13.10 14.62 -9.10
N LEU A 426 -14.40 14.66 -8.83
CA LEU A 426 -15.10 15.80 -8.25
C LEU A 426 -15.41 15.48 -6.78
N SER A 427 -15.11 16.40 -5.88
CA SER A 427 -15.33 16.28 -4.45
C SER A 427 -16.12 17.45 -3.91
N ILE A 428 -16.99 17.19 -2.94
CA ILE A 428 -17.75 18.20 -2.21
C ILE A 428 -17.76 17.78 -0.74
N PHE A 429 -17.18 18.61 0.11
CA PHE A 429 -17.11 18.42 1.56
C PHE A 429 -17.71 19.61 2.28
N ASN A 430 -18.45 19.35 3.35
CA ASN A 430 -19.03 20.33 4.25
C ASN A 430 -18.45 20.12 5.65
N PHE A 431 -17.99 21.19 6.27
CA PHE A 431 -17.38 21.25 7.59
C PHE A 431 -18.18 22.23 8.44
N ARG A 432 -18.72 21.76 9.56
CA ARG A 432 -19.49 22.60 10.50
C ARG A 432 -18.79 22.65 11.84
N GLN A 433 -18.30 23.83 12.21
CA GLN A 433 -17.65 24.04 13.48
C GLN A 433 -18.65 23.91 14.63
N SER A 434 -18.30 23.11 15.63
CA SER A 434 -19.07 22.98 16.87
C SER A 434 -18.91 24.25 17.72
N LYS A 435 -20.00 24.73 18.33
CA LYS A 435 -19.89 25.76 19.38
C LYS A 435 -19.21 25.12 20.58
N VAL A 436 -18.01 25.58 20.94
CA VAL A 436 -17.34 25.14 22.18
C VAL A 436 -17.61 26.21 23.24
N PRO A 437 -18.42 25.93 24.28
CA PRO A 437 -18.62 26.87 25.38
C PRO A 437 -17.29 27.09 26.10
N HIS A 438 -16.95 28.35 26.36
CA HIS A 438 -15.79 28.67 27.19
C HIS A 438 -16.20 28.60 28.66
N PRO A 439 -15.47 27.87 29.53
CA PRO A 439 -15.76 27.89 30.96
C PRO A 439 -15.50 29.24 31.65
N GLU A 440 -14.75 30.17 31.03
CA GLU A 440 -14.19 31.37 31.70
C GLU A 440 -14.01 32.61 30.76
N GLY A 441 -14.64 32.67 29.58
CA GLY A 441 -14.38 33.78 28.62
C GLY A 441 -15.62 34.36 27.96
N THR A 442 -15.67 35.70 27.91
CA THR A 442 -16.78 36.55 27.43
C THR A 442 -16.98 36.61 25.90
N PHE A 443 -16.19 35.88 25.11
CA PHE A 443 -16.30 35.89 23.64
C PHE A 443 -16.60 34.49 23.08
N GLU A 444 -17.89 34.22 22.86
CA GLU A 444 -18.36 33.16 21.97
C GLU A 444 -17.84 33.42 20.56
N MET A 445 -17.06 32.51 20.01
CA MET A 445 -16.72 32.58 18.59
C MET A 445 -17.94 32.14 17.78
N PRO A 446 -18.34 32.90 16.74
CA PRO A 446 -19.45 32.51 15.90
C PRO A 446 -19.17 31.15 15.27
N SER A 447 -20.16 30.27 15.26
CA SER A 447 -20.01 28.99 14.57
C SER A 447 -19.77 29.23 13.08
N LYS A 448 -18.91 28.41 12.46
CA LYS A 448 -18.52 28.53 11.05
C LYS A 448 -18.95 27.29 10.29
N SER A 449 -19.67 27.48 9.18
CA SER A 449 -19.95 26.41 8.22
C SER A 449 -19.15 26.67 6.95
N SER A 450 -18.29 25.72 6.57
CA SER A 450 -17.46 25.82 5.37
C SER A 450 -17.78 24.69 4.42
N MET A 451 -17.88 24.98 3.13
CA MET A 451 -18.08 23.99 2.08
C MET A 451 -16.96 24.12 1.07
N VAL A 452 -16.43 22.99 0.62
CA VAL A 452 -15.27 22.90 -0.26
C VAL A 452 -15.63 21.99 -1.41
N MET A 453 -15.53 22.51 -2.62
CA MET A 453 -15.64 21.74 -3.86
C MET A 453 -14.26 21.62 -4.49
N GLY A 454 -13.88 20.44 -4.97
CA GLY A 454 -12.57 20.20 -5.55
C GLY A 454 -12.65 19.32 -6.80
N LEU A 455 -12.01 19.74 -7.87
CA LEU A 455 -11.73 18.96 -9.06
C LEU A 455 -10.27 18.51 -9.00
N SER A 456 -10.04 17.21 -9.03
CA SER A 456 -8.71 16.61 -8.98
C SER A 456 -8.52 15.76 -10.23
N ASN A 457 -7.53 16.11 -11.04
CA ASN A 457 -7.16 15.40 -12.25
C ASN A 457 -5.70 14.94 -12.13
N ARG A 458 -5.45 13.67 -12.48
CA ARG A 458 -4.12 13.08 -12.59
C ARG A 458 -4.08 12.30 -13.88
N PHE A 459 -3.08 12.56 -14.71
CA PHE A 459 -2.91 11.83 -15.96
C PHE A 459 -1.44 11.63 -16.26
N ARG A 460 -1.13 10.48 -16.84
CA ARG A 460 0.19 10.12 -17.30
C ARG A 460 0.40 10.66 -18.71
N ILE A 461 1.42 11.49 -18.91
CA ILE A 461 1.81 11.98 -20.25
C ILE A 461 2.46 10.86 -21.05
N ASN A 462 3.31 10.07 -20.39
CA ASN A 462 4.00 8.90 -20.94
C ASN A 462 4.37 7.97 -19.77
N GLU A 463 4.91 6.77 -20.04
CA GLU A 463 5.29 5.78 -19.02
C GLU A 463 6.12 6.33 -17.84
N THR A 464 6.88 7.40 -18.07
CA THR A 464 7.80 8.00 -17.08
C THR A 464 7.28 9.26 -16.42
N SER A 465 6.23 9.90 -16.93
CA SER A 465 5.84 11.27 -16.54
C SER A 465 4.36 11.36 -16.20
N VAL A 466 4.07 11.96 -15.05
CA VAL A 466 2.71 12.17 -14.53
C VAL A 466 2.51 13.63 -14.18
N VAL A 467 1.36 14.18 -14.60
CA VAL A 467 0.89 15.50 -14.19
C VAL A 467 -0.35 15.33 -13.32
N SER A 468 -0.43 16.12 -12.26
CA SER A 468 -1.63 16.24 -11.44
C SER A 468 -2.00 17.70 -11.29
N VAL A 469 -3.26 18.02 -11.58
CA VAL A 469 -3.83 19.34 -11.41
C VAL A 469 -5.02 19.22 -10.47
N GLU A 470 -5.04 20.07 -9.45
CA GLU A 470 -6.13 20.18 -8.51
C GLU A 470 -6.63 21.62 -8.48
N LEU A 471 -7.93 21.78 -8.59
CA LEU A 471 -8.63 23.05 -8.49
C LEU A 471 -9.66 22.90 -7.38
N SER A 472 -9.67 23.79 -6.41
CA SER A 472 -10.68 23.78 -5.35
C SER A 472 -11.24 25.16 -5.14
N LYS A 473 -12.54 25.22 -4.83
CA LYS A 473 -13.24 26.41 -4.38
C LYS A 473 -13.82 26.15 -3.02
N SER A 474 -13.74 27.13 -2.13
CA SER A 474 -14.37 27.06 -0.82
C SER A 474 -15.35 28.21 -0.60
N SER A 475 -16.28 28.02 0.32
CA SER A 475 -17.15 29.08 0.82
C SER A 475 -17.35 28.86 2.30
N ALA A 476 -17.16 29.90 3.10
CA ALA A 476 -17.38 29.85 4.53
C ALA A 476 -18.39 30.92 4.96
N VAL A 477 -19.31 30.53 5.83
CA VAL A 477 -20.37 31.38 6.39
C VAL A 477 -20.27 31.32 7.90
N LEU A 478 -20.30 32.48 8.55
CA LEU A 478 -20.39 32.61 10.00
C LEU A 478 -21.87 32.63 10.39
N THR A 479 -22.30 31.72 11.25
CA THR A 479 -23.72 31.53 11.58
C THR A 479 -24.21 32.36 12.78
N ASP A 480 -23.30 33.01 13.53
CA ASP A 480 -23.65 33.79 14.75
C ASP A 480 -22.83 35.08 14.96
N ALA A 481 -22.47 35.82 13.90
CA ALA A 481 -21.68 37.05 14.08
C ALA A 481 -22.49 38.11 14.88
N LEU A 482 -22.08 38.37 16.12
CA LEU A 482 -22.72 39.30 17.09
C LEU A 482 -22.56 40.79 16.73
N TYR A 483 -21.69 41.14 15.78
CA TYR A 483 -21.49 42.53 15.37
C TYR A 483 -22.32 42.83 14.11
N GLY A 484 -23.35 43.66 14.32
CA GLY A 484 -24.35 44.04 13.34
C GLY A 484 -23.79 44.79 12.13
N ASN A 485 -24.20 44.31 10.95
CA ASN A 485 -24.62 45.10 9.77
C ASN A 485 -24.99 44.20 8.56
N ASP A 486 -24.96 42.87 8.69
CA ASP A 486 -25.32 41.93 7.61
C ASP A 486 -26.66 41.18 7.85
N THR A 487 -27.51 41.71 8.74
CA THR A 487 -28.65 40.97 9.34
C THR A 487 -30.03 41.25 8.76
N VAL A 488 -30.19 41.72 7.51
CA VAL A 488 -31.51 41.73 6.85
C VAL A 488 -31.37 41.45 5.34
N GLY A 489 -31.27 40.17 4.95
CA GLY A 489 -31.61 39.79 3.57
C GLY A 489 -30.96 38.55 2.96
N ASN A 490 -29.82 38.06 3.45
CA ASN A 490 -29.11 36.97 2.75
C ASN A 490 -28.43 36.00 3.71
N LYS A 491 -29.22 35.15 4.39
CA LYS A 491 -28.74 33.87 4.94
C LYS A 491 -28.30 32.96 3.78
N ARG A 492 -27.21 33.31 3.07
CA ARG A 492 -26.67 32.50 1.99
C ARG A 492 -26.06 31.25 2.63
N SER A 493 -26.57 30.09 2.24
CA SER A 493 -25.93 28.82 2.61
C SER A 493 -24.51 28.78 2.04
N ALA A 494 -23.59 28.07 2.70
CA ALA A 494 -22.24 27.85 2.15
C ALA A 494 -22.27 27.22 0.74
N LEU A 495 -23.32 26.43 0.45
CA LEU A 495 -23.59 25.89 -0.89
C LEU A 495 -23.91 27.00 -1.91
N ALA A 496 -24.75 27.98 -1.55
CA ALA A 496 -25.03 29.12 -2.41
C ALA A 496 -23.77 29.97 -2.66
N GLY A 497 -22.89 30.10 -1.65
CA GLY A 497 -21.60 30.77 -1.80
C GLY A 497 -20.60 30.02 -2.69
N LEU A 498 -20.66 28.69 -2.79
CA LEU A 498 -19.88 27.93 -3.78
C LEU A 498 -20.34 28.21 -5.21
N ALA A 499 -21.65 28.38 -5.44
CA ALA A 499 -22.20 28.69 -6.75
C ALA A 499 -21.97 30.16 -7.16
N ASP A 500 -21.75 31.07 -6.21
CA ASP A 500 -21.55 32.49 -6.50
C ASP A 500 -20.21 32.76 -7.22
N MET A 501 -20.27 33.28 -8.45
CA MET A 501 -19.08 33.61 -9.25
C MET A 501 -18.47 34.98 -8.92
N LYS A 502 -19.18 35.86 -8.19
CA LYS A 502 -18.73 37.24 -7.93
C LYS A 502 -17.37 37.30 -7.22
N ASN A 503 -17.07 36.33 -6.36
CA ASN A 503 -15.82 36.23 -5.60
C ASN A 503 -15.01 34.96 -5.92
N PHE A 504 -15.14 34.44 -7.15
CA PHE A 504 -14.47 33.20 -7.56
C PHE A 504 -12.96 33.26 -7.30
N GLY A 505 -12.27 34.29 -7.79
CA GLY A 505 -10.80 34.40 -7.66
C GLY A 505 -10.29 34.52 -6.21
N GLN A 506 -11.13 34.96 -5.27
CA GLN A 506 -10.75 35.13 -3.86
C GLN A 506 -10.91 33.85 -3.04
N SER A 507 -11.67 32.89 -3.55
CA SER A 507 -12.10 31.68 -2.84
C SER A 507 -11.63 30.39 -3.52
N VAL A 508 -10.63 30.49 -4.41
CA VAL A 508 -10.09 29.39 -5.20
C VAL A 508 -8.66 29.06 -4.79
N ALA A 509 -8.33 27.77 -4.86
CA ALA A 509 -6.99 27.25 -4.73
C ALA A 509 -6.67 26.36 -5.94
N VAL A 510 -5.43 26.41 -6.41
CA VAL A 510 -4.93 25.63 -7.54
C VAL A 510 -3.61 24.99 -7.14
N ILE A 511 -3.43 23.72 -7.48
CA ILE A 511 -2.16 23.00 -7.37
C ILE A 511 -1.89 22.31 -8.70
N ALA A 512 -0.69 22.51 -9.22
CA ALA A 512 -0.17 21.73 -10.33
C ALA A 512 1.11 21.03 -9.88
N SER A 513 1.18 19.72 -10.12
CA SER A 513 2.33 18.89 -9.80
C SER A 513 2.77 18.11 -11.03
N TYR A 514 4.06 18.00 -11.22
CA TYR A 514 4.71 17.19 -12.24
C TYR A 514 5.69 16.23 -11.56
N SER A 515 5.69 14.97 -11.96
CA SER A 515 6.65 13.96 -11.52
C SER A 515 7.12 13.15 -12.72
N GLY A 516 8.43 13.11 -12.94
CA GLY A 516 9.07 12.40 -14.04
C GLY A 516 10.19 11.48 -13.53
N GLU A 517 10.13 10.20 -13.88
CA GLU A 517 11.15 9.18 -13.59
C GLU A 517 11.80 8.67 -14.89
N PHE A 518 12.83 9.39 -15.35
CA PHE A 518 13.55 9.08 -16.58
C PHE A 518 14.61 8.02 -16.31
N THR A 519 14.18 6.76 -16.23
CA THR A 519 15.02 5.60 -15.86
C THR A 519 16.26 5.46 -16.76
N LYS A 520 16.13 5.64 -18.08
CA LYS A 520 17.26 5.54 -19.03
C LYS A 520 18.33 6.59 -18.77
N GLN A 521 17.91 7.80 -18.40
CA GLN A 521 18.80 8.90 -18.06
C GLN A 521 19.18 8.89 -16.57
N ALA A 522 18.62 7.98 -15.75
CA ALA A 522 18.76 7.99 -14.29
C ALA A 522 18.49 9.38 -13.67
N LEU A 523 17.46 10.07 -14.18
CA LEU A 523 17.04 11.42 -13.77
C LEU A 523 15.61 11.37 -13.23
N ASN A 524 15.42 11.90 -12.03
CA ASN A 524 14.10 12.10 -11.44
C ASN A 524 13.85 13.61 -11.28
N VAL A 525 12.68 14.06 -11.71
CA VAL A 525 12.26 15.46 -11.68
C VAL A 525 10.90 15.53 -11.00
N GLU A 526 10.78 16.35 -9.98
CA GLU A 526 9.49 16.66 -9.36
C GLU A 526 9.33 18.18 -9.29
N ALA A 527 8.19 18.70 -9.74
CA ALA A 527 7.86 20.11 -9.64
C ALA A 527 6.45 20.26 -9.09
N ASN A 528 6.23 21.26 -8.25
CA ASN A 528 4.93 21.58 -7.70
C ASN A 528 4.77 23.11 -7.67
N VAL A 529 3.60 23.59 -8.06
CA VAL A 529 3.21 24.99 -7.91
C VAL A 529 1.82 25.02 -7.31
N SER A 530 1.64 25.81 -6.26
CA SER A 530 0.34 26.05 -5.64
C SER A 530 0.05 27.53 -5.48
N LYS A 531 -1.22 27.89 -5.63
CA LYS A 531 -1.74 29.21 -5.32
C LYS A 531 -3.06 29.05 -4.59
N VAL A 532 -3.14 29.61 -3.40
CA VAL A 532 -4.33 29.63 -2.55
C VAL A 532 -4.75 31.08 -2.41
N ALA A 533 -5.98 31.41 -2.77
CA ALA A 533 -6.50 32.75 -2.60
C ALA A 533 -6.73 33.09 -1.12
N SER A 534 -6.72 34.38 -0.76
CA SER A 534 -6.75 34.83 0.63
C SER A 534 -8.02 34.44 1.40
N ALA A 535 -9.17 34.34 0.74
CA ALA A 535 -10.43 33.95 1.35
C ALA A 535 -10.74 32.45 1.20
N TYR A 536 -9.84 31.67 0.58
CA TYR A 536 -9.98 30.22 0.54
C TYR A 536 -9.78 29.63 1.94
N TYR A 537 -10.70 28.79 2.38
CA TYR A 537 -10.66 28.12 3.67
C TYR A 537 -11.16 26.68 3.54
N ASN A 538 -10.27 25.72 3.81
CA ASN A 538 -10.60 24.30 3.83
C ASN A 538 -10.05 23.64 5.11
N PRO A 539 -10.91 23.33 6.09
CA PRO A 539 -10.51 22.56 7.28
C PRO A 539 -9.90 21.19 6.96
N GLY A 540 -10.36 20.56 5.87
CA GLY A 540 -9.83 19.30 5.35
C GLY A 540 -8.35 19.33 4.98
N ALA A 541 -7.77 20.52 4.77
CA ALA A 541 -6.40 20.72 4.35
C ALA A 541 -5.73 21.86 5.15
N ALA A 542 -5.68 21.72 6.48
CA ALA A 542 -5.22 22.75 7.42
C ALA A 542 -3.82 23.33 7.13
N PHE A 543 -2.95 22.59 6.45
CA PHE A 543 -1.58 23.03 6.14
C PHE A 543 -1.47 23.98 4.93
N MET A 544 -2.59 24.39 4.32
CA MET A 544 -2.62 25.36 3.22
C MET A 544 -3.47 26.58 3.58
N PRO A 545 -2.90 27.53 4.33
CA PRO A 545 -3.63 28.72 4.74
C PRO A 545 -3.97 29.60 3.54
N GLY A 546 -5.03 30.40 3.68
CA GLY A 546 -5.43 31.39 2.69
C GLY A 546 -4.28 32.34 2.31
N GLY A 547 -4.17 32.66 1.02
CA GLY A 547 -3.14 33.59 0.51
C GLY A 547 -1.78 32.94 0.29
N THR A 548 -1.67 31.61 0.47
CA THR A 548 -0.41 30.89 0.27
C THR A 548 -0.05 30.79 -1.21
N THR A 549 1.23 30.94 -1.53
CA THR A 549 1.78 30.59 -2.84
C THR A 549 3.01 29.72 -2.63
N GLU A 550 3.09 28.58 -3.30
CA GLU A 550 4.22 27.67 -3.19
C GLU A 550 4.77 27.29 -4.56
N GLY A 551 6.08 27.09 -4.61
CA GLY A 551 6.78 26.53 -5.74
C GLY A 551 7.87 25.60 -5.22
N ALA A 552 7.88 24.35 -5.68
CA ALA A 552 8.90 23.38 -5.36
C ALA A 552 9.45 22.74 -6.62
N LEU A 553 10.77 22.49 -6.63
CA LEU A 553 11.47 21.77 -7.68
C LEU A 553 12.47 20.83 -7.01
N SER A 554 12.47 19.56 -7.41
CA SER A 554 13.40 18.54 -6.97
C SER A 554 13.99 17.85 -8.19
N LEU A 555 15.31 17.81 -8.28
CA LEU A 555 16.08 17.21 -9.36
C LEU A 555 17.05 16.23 -8.75
N ARG A 556 16.92 14.95 -9.09
CA ARG A 556 17.85 13.91 -8.66
C ARG A 556 18.44 13.22 -9.87
N LYS A 557 19.74 13.33 -10.06
CA LYS A 557 20.48 12.70 -11.15
C LYS A 557 21.48 11.70 -10.58
N SER A 558 21.45 10.49 -11.11
CA SER A 558 22.45 9.47 -10.81
C SER A 558 23.38 9.27 -12.01
N PHE A 559 24.68 9.23 -11.76
CA PHE A 559 25.74 9.03 -12.74
C PHE A 559 26.45 7.70 -12.46
N MET A 560 27.03 7.10 -13.51
CA MET A 560 27.90 5.92 -13.41
C MET A 560 27.27 4.76 -12.60
N LYS A 561 26.04 4.36 -12.93
CA LYS A 561 25.28 3.31 -12.21
C LYS A 561 25.17 3.59 -10.69
N ASN A 562 24.83 4.83 -10.33
CA ASN A 562 24.65 5.30 -8.95
C ASN A 562 25.95 5.44 -8.13
N LYS A 563 27.13 5.55 -8.77
CA LYS A 563 28.38 5.89 -8.07
C LYS A 563 28.43 7.36 -7.65
N LEU A 564 27.78 8.25 -8.39
CA LEU A 564 27.60 9.65 -8.02
C LEU A 564 26.12 9.97 -8.13
N VAL A 565 25.52 10.51 -7.08
CA VAL A 565 24.12 10.95 -7.06
C VAL A 565 24.11 12.40 -6.60
N ILE A 566 23.51 13.27 -7.42
CA ILE A 566 23.30 14.68 -7.10
C ILE A 566 21.80 14.89 -6.95
N ASN A 567 21.39 15.47 -5.83
CA ASN A 567 20.02 15.79 -5.50
C ASN A 567 19.94 17.28 -5.15
N ALA A 568 19.23 18.05 -5.97
CA ALA A 568 18.98 19.46 -5.78
C ALA A 568 17.48 19.68 -5.59
N ARG A 569 17.08 20.27 -4.47
CA ARG A 569 15.70 20.62 -4.18
C ARG A 569 15.60 22.08 -3.76
N GLY A 570 14.64 22.81 -4.31
CA GLY A 570 14.27 24.15 -3.90
C GLY A 570 12.79 24.19 -3.59
N ASN A 571 12.44 24.80 -2.46
CA ASN A 571 11.06 25.10 -2.10
C ASN A 571 10.98 26.60 -1.77
N TRP A 572 10.00 27.25 -2.34
CA TRP A 572 9.64 28.64 -2.12
C TRP A 572 8.19 28.66 -1.66
N ARG A 573 7.89 29.30 -0.53
CA ARG A 573 6.54 29.41 0.01
C ARG A 573 6.30 30.80 0.59
N ASP A 574 5.31 31.50 0.09
CA ASP A 574 4.77 32.74 0.66
C ASP A 574 3.47 32.41 1.39
N TYR A 575 3.26 32.92 2.60
CA TYR A 575 2.00 32.85 3.33
C TYR A 575 1.59 34.24 3.83
N ALA A 576 0.32 34.59 3.66
CA ALA A 576 -0.23 35.81 4.22
C ALA A 576 -0.49 35.60 5.72
N PHE A 577 0.06 36.46 6.58
CA PHE A 577 -0.19 36.41 8.03
C PHE A 577 -1.15 37.51 8.51
N SER A 578 -1.54 38.43 7.62
CA SER A 578 -2.52 39.47 7.91
C SER A 578 -3.42 39.71 6.70
N THR A 579 -4.49 40.47 6.89
CA THR A 579 -5.40 40.89 5.81
C THR A 579 -4.81 41.96 4.89
N MET A 580 -3.67 42.56 5.23
CA MET A 580 -2.99 43.54 4.38
C MET A 580 -2.37 42.86 3.16
N PRO A 581 -2.62 43.34 1.92
CA PRO A 581 -2.17 42.67 0.69
C PRO A 581 -0.65 42.45 0.55
N SER A 582 0.17 43.29 1.19
CA SER A 582 1.64 43.23 1.13
C SER A 582 2.29 42.48 2.30
N SER A 583 1.51 42.13 3.34
CA SER A 583 2.01 41.47 4.54
C SER A 583 2.07 39.96 4.35
N ARG A 584 3.27 39.45 4.15
CA ARG A 584 3.54 38.03 3.89
C ARG A 584 4.80 37.57 4.57
N TRP A 585 4.82 36.31 4.91
CA TRP A 585 6.04 35.63 5.29
C TRP A 585 6.47 34.75 4.14
N ARG A 586 7.73 34.90 3.74
CA ARG A 586 8.37 34.11 2.70
C ARG A 586 9.33 33.13 3.33
N ASN A 587 9.17 31.85 3.02
CA ASN A 587 10.10 30.81 3.41
C ASN A 587 10.74 30.19 2.16
N ASN A 588 12.06 30.28 2.08
CA ASN A 588 12.85 29.66 1.03
C ASN A 588 13.70 28.56 1.67
N SER A 589 13.62 27.34 1.15
CA SER A 589 14.45 26.22 1.60
C SER A 589 15.08 25.57 0.38
N TYR A 590 16.40 25.50 0.35
CA TYR A 590 17.12 24.77 -0.68
C TYR A 590 17.89 23.60 -0.05
N LEU A 591 18.17 22.60 -0.86
CA LEU A 591 18.94 21.42 -0.50
C LEU A 591 19.78 21.04 -1.72
N LEU A 592 21.09 20.96 -1.54
CA LEU A 592 22.00 20.36 -2.48
C LEU A 592 22.71 19.21 -1.76
N GLU A 593 22.45 17.99 -2.19
CA GLU A 593 23.08 16.78 -1.66
C GLU A 593 23.84 16.07 -2.78
N THR A 594 25.12 15.81 -2.55
CA THR A 594 25.98 15.02 -3.42
C THR A 594 26.41 13.79 -2.67
N ARG A 595 26.17 12.61 -3.25
CA ARG A 595 26.57 11.32 -2.69
C ARG A 595 27.49 10.59 -3.65
N ILE A 596 28.66 10.21 -3.16
CA ILE A 596 29.68 9.48 -3.88
C ILE A 596 29.81 8.10 -3.22
N ARG A 597 29.57 7.05 -4.00
CA ARG A 597 29.84 5.66 -3.62
C ARG A 597 31.19 5.26 -4.23
N LEU A 598 32.21 5.18 -3.38
CA LEU A 598 33.58 4.83 -3.79
C LEU A 598 33.67 3.33 -4.10
N THR A 599 33.18 2.50 -3.17
CA THR A 599 33.06 1.04 -3.29
C THR A 599 31.69 0.62 -2.76
N ASN A 600 31.32 -0.67 -2.86
CA ASN A 600 30.05 -1.17 -2.31
C ASN A 600 29.90 -0.96 -0.79
N SER A 601 31.00 -0.68 -0.09
CA SER A 601 31.05 -0.56 1.36
C SER A 601 31.55 0.81 1.84
N GLN A 602 31.73 1.77 0.93
CA GLN A 602 32.21 3.12 1.25
C GLN A 602 31.37 4.17 0.54
N GLN A 603 30.84 5.11 1.30
CA GLN A 603 30.10 6.25 0.76
C GLN A 603 30.50 7.54 1.48
N LEU A 604 30.55 8.61 0.70
CA LEU A 604 30.72 9.98 1.16
C LEU A 604 29.50 10.77 0.68
N SER A 605 28.84 11.50 1.57
CA SER A 605 27.79 12.43 1.20
C SER A 605 28.09 13.82 1.74
N PHE A 606 27.83 14.81 0.91
CA PHE A 606 27.91 16.21 1.25
C PHE A 606 26.53 16.82 1.04
N ARG A 607 26.04 17.59 2.01
CA ARG A 607 24.72 18.20 1.99
C ARG A 607 24.81 19.65 2.43
N TYR A 608 24.32 20.57 1.60
CA TYR A 608 24.12 21.97 1.93
C TYR A 608 22.62 22.28 1.94
N GLN A 609 22.13 22.86 3.03
CA GLN A 609 20.71 23.13 3.24
C GLN A 609 20.48 24.52 3.84
N PRO A 610 20.43 25.57 3.01
CA PRO A 610 20.06 26.91 3.47
C PRO A 610 18.54 27.06 3.56
N VAL A 611 18.08 27.68 4.65
CA VAL A 611 16.69 28.06 4.91
C VAL A 611 16.64 29.55 5.25
N ARG A 612 15.68 30.27 4.68
CA ARG A 612 15.46 31.71 4.88
C ARG A 612 13.97 32.00 5.05
N GLY A 613 13.58 32.39 6.24
CA GLY A 613 12.30 33.00 6.57
C GLY A 613 12.42 34.53 6.57
N VAL A 614 11.61 35.20 5.75
CA VAL A 614 11.56 36.65 5.63
C VAL A 614 10.16 37.12 5.96
N HIS A 615 10.05 37.99 6.96
CA HIS A 615 8.85 38.73 7.27
C HIS A 615 8.79 39.98 6.38
N ILE A 616 7.73 40.14 5.61
CA ILE A 616 7.51 41.26 4.70
C ILE A 616 6.22 41.95 5.14
N THR A 617 6.30 43.23 5.45
CA THR A 617 5.18 44.14 5.71
C THR A 617 5.19 45.25 4.64
N PRO A 618 4.15 46.11 4.54
CA PRO A 618 4.20 47.26 3.65
C PRO A 618 5.41 48.18 3.88
N THR A 619 5.90 48.28 5.11
CA THR A 619 6.93 49.23 5.53
C THR A 619 8.31 48.61 5.73
N GLU A 620 8.38 47.29 5.95
CA GLU A 620 9.62 46.62 6.35
C GLU A 620 9.77 45.25 5.69
N ARG A 621 11.02 44.89 5.39
CA ARG A 621 11.42 43.53 5.02
C ARG A 621 12.53 43.06 5.94
N ARG A 622 12.21 42.10 6.82
CA ARG A 622 13.13 41.59 7.84
C ARG A 622 13.34 40.09 7.71
N ASN A 623 14.59 39.64 7.75
CA ASN A 623 14.90 38.21 7.85
C ASN A 623 14.62 37.74 9.28
N ASN A 624 13.58 36.91 9.44
CA ASN A 624 13.15 36.38 10.72
C ASN A 624 13.98 35.15 11.12
N ASN A 625 14.06 34.17 10.21
CA ASN A 625 14.82 32.94 10.42
C ASN A 625 15.84 32.73 9.30
N VAL A 626 17.10 32.52 9.64
CA VAL A 626 18.16 32.26 8.67
C VAL A 626 18.97 31.07 9.17
N THR A 627 18.96 29.95 8.47
CA THR A 627 19.74 28.77 8.83
C THR A 627 20.56 28.33 7.63
N ASP A 628 21.85 28.13 7.83
CA ASP A 628 22.79 27.53 6.88
C ASP A 628 23.37 26.27 7.50
N ARG A 629 23.01 25.12 6.94
CA ARG A 629 23.53 23.84 7.38
C ARG A 629 24.37 23.18 6.30
N ILE A 630 25.60 22.82 6.66
CA ILE A 630 26.48 21.98 5.86
C ILE A 630 26.68 20.68 6.63
N THR A 631 26.47 19.54 5.99
CA THR A 631 26.73 18.22 6.54
C THR A 631 27.63 17.43 5.60
N GLY A 632 28.76 16.93 6.11
CA GLY A 632 29.52 15.85 5.48
C GLY A 632 29.26 14.56 6.24
N GLU A 633 28.91 13.48 5.54
CA GLU A 633 28.73 12.15 6.13
C GLU A 633 29.63 11.17 5.42
N PHE A 634 30.40 10.40 6.17
CA PHE A 634 31.29 9.37 5.69
C PHE A 634 30.86 8.05 6.32
N SER A 635 30.63 7.03 5.49
CA SER A 635 30.34 5.69 5.98
C SER A 635 31.31 4.72 5.35
N PHE A 636 32.04 4.02 6.21
CA PHE A 636 33.04 3.03 5.87
C PHE A 636 32.68 1.69 6.50
N GLN A 637 32.72 0.65 5.69
CA GLN A 637 32.44 -0.71 6.11
C GLN A 637 33.49 -1.61 5.46
N LYS A 638 34.21 -2.40 6.26
CA LYS A 638 35.25 -3.31 5.75
C LYS A 638 35.30 -4.58 6.58
N ARG A 639 35.33 -5.71 5.88
CA ARG A 639 35.64 -7.00 6.47
C ARG A 639 37.15 -7.12 6.65
N LEU A 640 37.60 -7.30 7.89
CA LEU A 640 39.00 -7.53 8.25
C LEU A 640 39.12 -8.98 8.73
N ARG A 641 39.47 -9.90 7.82
CA ARG A 641 39.46 -11.36 8.06
C ARG A 641 38.07 -11.87 8.51
N ASN A 642 37.98 -12.36 9.76
CA ASN A 642 36.75 -12.85 10.39
C ASN A 642 36.02 -11.76 11.19
N THR A 643 36.48 -10.52 11.13
CA THR A 643 35.87 -9.39 11.82
C THR A 643 35.26 -8.40 10.84
N PHE A 644 34.25 -7.69 11.30
CA PHE A 644 33.54 -6.71 10.49
C PHE A 644 33.61 -5.34 11.16
N TYR A 645 34.32 -4.41 10.56
CA TYR A 645 34.42 -3.04 11.05
C TYR A 645 33.49 -2.12 10.26
N ARG A 646 32.73 -1.30 10.99
CA ARG A 646 31.87 -0.27 10.44
C ARG A 646 32.11 1.03 11.19
N ASN A 647 32.27 2.11 10.44
CA ASN A 647 32.35 3.47 10.94
C ASN A 647 31.39 4.35 10.15
N THR A 648 30.59 5.15 10.85
CA THR A 648 29.80 6.22 10.24
C THR A 648 30.11 7.52 10.97
N MET A 649 30.71 8.46 10.25
CA MET A 649 31.10 9.78 10.75
C MET A 649 30.22 10.85 10.09
N SER A 650 29.75 11.82 10.85
CA SER A 650 29.01 12.98 10.37
C SER A 650 29.63 14.25 10.95
N LEU A 651 29.97 15.20 10.09
CA LEU A 651 30.38 16.55 10.44
C LEU A 651 29.26 17.49 10.01
N THR A 652 28.63 18.20 10.94
CA THR A 652 27.60 19.18 10.64
C THR A 652 28.03 20.55 11.16
N TYR A 653 28.10 21.52 10.27
CA TYR A 653 28.21 22.93 10.65
C TYR A 653 26.85 23.60 10.42
N ASN A 654 26.34 24.27 11.43
CA ASN A 654 25.08 25.00 11.39
C ASN A 654 25.33 26.45 11.84
N ARG A 655 24.99 27.40 10.98
CA ARG A 655 24.83 28.80 11.36
C ARG A 655 23.37 29.14 11.33
N SER A 656 22.82 29.56 12.46
CA SER A 656 21.42 29.95 12.55
C SER A 656 21.24 31.32 13.18
N ARG A 657 20.28 32.07 12.70
CA ARG A 657 19.80 33.32 13.27
C ARG A 657 18.30 33.24 13.40
N TYR A 658 17.82 33.40 14.62
CA TYR A 658 16.40 33.42 14.93
C TYR A 658 16.06 34.71 15.64
N LEU A 659 14.86 35.22 15.40
CA LEU A 659 14.29 36.30 16.17
C LEU A 659 13.77 35.71 17.48
N TRP A 660 14.38 36.12 18.58
CA TRP A 660 13.97 35.74 19.93
C TRP A 660 12.99 36.79 20.46
N ALA A 661 12.20 36.44 21.48
CA ALA A 661 11.17 37.32 22.04
C ALA A 661 11.74 38.73 22.34
N GLY A 662 10.99 39.78 21.97
CA GLY A 662 11.37 41.18 22.20
C GLY A 662 12.39 41.76 21.20
N ASP A 663 12.29 41.42 19.91
CA ASP A 663 13.12 41.91 18.80
C ASP A 663 14.62 41.59 18.84
N SER A 664 15.09 40.91 19.90
CA SER A 664 16.47 40.43 19.98
C SER A 664 16.75 39.32 18.95
N THR A 665 17.93 39.33 18.34
CA THR A 665 18.33 38.28 17.40
C THR A 665 19.37 37.36 18.02
N ALA A 666 19.03 36.08 18.15
CA ALA A 666 19.98 35.06 18.60
C ALA A 666 20.78 34.57 17.40
N ASN A 667 22.10 34.78 17.42
CA ASN A 667 23.03 34.26 16.41
C ASN A 667 23.77 33.05 16.97
N LEU A 668 23.43 31.87 16.48
CA LEU A 668 24.02 30.60 16.87
C LEU A 668 24.95 30.09 15.76
N LYS A 669 26.15 29.67 16.14
CA LYS A 669 27.01 28.86 15.26
C LYS A 669 27.38 27.60 16.00
N ALA A 670 27.06 26.44 15.44
CA ALA A 670 27.36 25.16 16.01
C ALA A 670 28.09 24.26 15.01
N ALA A 671 29.15 23.60 15.46
CA ALA A 671 29.82 22.53 14.73
C ALA A 671 29.62 21.23 15.52
N THR A 672 29.08 20.20 14.88
CA THR A 672 28.82 18.89 15.49
C THR A 672 29.58 17.82 14.73
N ILE A 673 30.33 17.00 15.47
CA ILE A 673 31.01 15.81 14.97
C ILE A 673 30.38 14.61 15.65
N THR A 674 29.84 13.68 14.87
CA THR A 674 29.35 12.39 15.34
C THR A 674 30.15 11.28 14.69
N SER A 675 30.65 10.33 15.47
CA SER A 675 31.36 9.14 14.99
C SER A 675 30.77 7.91 15.66
N MET A 676 30.20 7.02 14.87
CA MET A 676 29.63 5.75 15.32
C MET A 676 30.48 4.61 14.78
N GLN A 677 31.17 3.91 15.68
CA GLN A 677 32.11 2.86 15.33
C GLN A 677 31.63 1.54 15.89
N SER A 678 31.82 0.47 15.14
CA SER A 678 31.53 -0.87 15.63
C SER A 678 32.44 -1.92 14.98
N VAL A 679 32.81 -2.91 15.78
CA VAL A 679 33.60 -4.09 15.36
C VAL A 679 32.85 -5.33 15.80
N THR A 680 32.47 -6.18 14.85
CA THR A 680 31.91 -7.51 15.15
C THR A 680 33.05 -8.53 15.23
N ILE A 681 33.17 -9.20 16.38
CA ILE A 681 34.13 -10.29 16.65
C ILE A 681 33.34 -11.52 17.12
N GLY A 682 33.20 -12.52 16.24
CA GLY A 682 32.38 -13.69 16.53
C GLY A 682 30.90 -13.32 16.74
N GLN A 683 30.36 -13.62 17.94
CA GLN A 683 28.99 -13.27 18.34
C GLN A 683 28.92 -11.96 19.16
N GLN A 684 30.02 -11.22 19.26
CA GLN A 684 30.14 -10.00 20.03
C GLN A 684 30.24 -8.78 19.11
N LEU A 685 29.65 -7.67 19.52
CA LEU A 685 29.72 -6.37 18.84
C LEU A 685 30.28 -5.35 19.82
N LEU A 686 31.53 -4.96 19.62
CA LEU A 686 32.13 -3.80 20.28
C LEU A 686 31.66 -2.55 19.55
N TYR A 687 31.26 -1.50 20.27
CA TYR A 687 30.88 -0.23 19.68
C TYR A 687 31.42 0.95 20.47
N GLY A 688 31.60 2.08 19.78
CA GLY A 688 31.98 3.35 20.35
C GLY A 688 31.32 4.47 19.58
N ASN A 689 30.50 5.26 20.27
CA ASN A 689 29.77 6.39 19.73
C ASN A 689 30.28 7.66 20.41
N VAL A 690 30.68 8.65 19.62
CA VAL A 690 31.11 9.96 20.11
C VAL A 690 30.34 11.02 19.36
N THR A 691 29.67 11.91 20.08
CA THR A 691 29.04 13.12 19.54
C THR A 691 29.60 14.31 20.29
N TYR A 692 30.23 15.24 19.57
CA TYR A 692 30.71 16.50 20.10
C TYR A 692 30.09 17.65 19.34
N THR A 693 29.37 18.51 20.03
CA THR A 693 28.83 19.77 19.53
C THR A 693 29.60 20.91 20.21
N TYR A 694 30.19 21.78 19.41
CA TYR A 694 30.75 23.06 19.86
C TYR A 694 29.84 24.19 19.41
N SER A 695 29.42 25.05 20.33
CA SER A 695 28.51 26.15 20.07
C SER A 695 29.13 27.50 20.44
N GLN A 696 29.15 28.46 19.51
CA GLN A 696 29.50 29.85 19.76
C GLN A 696 28.24 30.66 20.05
N ASN A 697 28.29 31.46 21.11
CA ASN A 697 27.18 32.17 21.74
C ASN A 697 26.08 31.23 22.29
N PRO A 698 26.41 30.31 23.22
CA PRO A 698 25.41 29.58 23.97
C PRO A 698 24.71 30.56 24.94
N GLY A 699 23.75 31.33 24.43
CA GLY A 699 22.97 32.31 25.19
C GLY A 699 21.50 31.92 25.31
N GLY A 700 21.17 30.66 25.04
CA GLY A 700 19.80 30.15 25.00
C GLY A 700 19.65 28.83 25.77
N PRO A 701 18.54 28.10 25.55
CA PRO A 701 18.25 26.84 26.23
C PRO A 701 19.35 25.78 26.00
N ALA A 702 19.52 24.88 26.98
CA ALA A 702 20.62 23.92 27.10
C ALA A 702 20.98 23.12 25.83
N TYR A 703 20.01 22.81 24.97
CA TYR A 703 20.23 22.06 23.72
C TYR A 703 21.00 22.83 22.64
N LEU A 704 21.23 24.14 22.84
CA LEU A 704 22.03 24.98 21.96
C LEU A 704 23.48 25.15 22.48
N ASN A 705 23.86 24.41 23.51
CA ASN A 705 25.15 24.53 24.17
C ASN A 705 26.19 23.54 23.60
N SER A 706 27.46 23.73 23.98
CA SER A 706 28.50 22.76 23.69
C SER A 706 28.28 21.49 24.51
N LEU A 707 28.27 20.34 23.84
CA LEU A 707 27.97 19.03 24.41
C LEU A 707 28.98 18.00 23.89
N LEU A 708 29.58 17.24 24.79
CA LEU A 708 30.29 16.00 24.48
C LEU A 708 29.47 14.84 25.03
N ASN A 709 29.19 13.84 24.20
CA ASN A 709 28.55 12.60 24.61
C ASN A 709 29.34 11.43 24.02
N THR A 710 29.77 10.49 24.86
CA THR A 710 30.53 9.31 24.48
C THR A 710 29.86 8.08 25.09
N ASP A 711 29.60 7.04 24.29
CA ASP A 711 29.04 5.77 24.71
C ASP A 711 29.87 4.64 24.09
N ILE A 712 30.53 3.85 24.92
CA ILE A 712 31.37 2.72 24.50
C ILE A 712 30.85 1.48 25.19
N GLY A 713 30.65 0.40 24.44
CA GLY A 713 30.12 -0.83 25.02
C GLY A 713 30.37 -2.07 24.19
N ILE A 714 29.95 -3.18 24.77
CA ILE A 714 29.98 -4.50 24.17
C ILE A 714 28.57 -5.08 24.19
N THR A 715 28.11 -5.54 23.03
CA THR A 715 26.91 -6.37 22.91
C THR A 715 27.35 -7.82 22.72
N TYR A 716 26.79 -8.73 23.50
CA TYR A 716 27.10 -10.15 23.50
C TYR A 716 25.83 -10.98 23.70
N MET A 717 25.84 -12.23 23.23
CA MET A 717 24.72 -13.14 23.36
C MET A 717 24.81 -13.93 24.68
N LEU A 718 23.82 -13.79 25.56
CA LEU A 718 23.58 -14.64 26.72
C LEU A 718 22.78 -15.87 26.29
N GLY A 719 23.42 -16.77 25.53
CA GLY A 719 22.76 -17.91 24.89
C GLY A 719 22.12 -17.56 23.55
N LYS A 720 21.27 -18.44 23.00
CA LYS A 720 20.77 -18.28 21.60
C LYS A 720 19.72 -17.19 21.41
N LYS A 721 19.06 -16.75 22.48
CA LYS A 721 17.84 -15.93 22.41
C LYS A 721 17.95 -14.57 23.11
N ILE A 722 18.97 -14.36 23.92
CA ILE A 722 19.13 -13.16 24.75
C ILE A 722 20.40 -12.45 24.29
N SER A 723 20.29 -11.19 23.89
CA SER A 723 21.42 -10.29 23.70
C SER A 723 21.49 -9.34 24.88
N SER A 724 22.70 -9.14 25.39
CA SER A 724 23.03 -8.24 26.48
C SER A 724 23.97 -7.18 25.95
N THR A 725 23.75 -5.92 26.33
CA THR A 725 24.67 -4.83 26.02
C THR A 725 25.10 -4.16 27.32
N SER A 726 26.41 -4.15 27.55
CA SER A 726 27.02 -3.46 28.68
C SER A 726 27.85 -2.30 28.13
N GLY A 727 27.62 -1.09 28.60
CA GLY A 727 28.26 0.12 28.09
C GLY A 727 28.56 1.13 29.18
N LEU A 728 29.57 1.96 28.92
CA LEU A 728 29.92 3.12 29.72
C LEU A 728 29.55 4.36 28.92
N ASN A 729 28.87 5.29 29.57
CA ASN A 729 28.54 6.58 29.00
C ASN A 729 29.24 7.72 29.75
N TYR A 730 29.59 8.76 29.01
CA TYR A 730 30.12 10.00 29.53
C TYR A 730 29.48 11.16 28.78
N SER A 731 28.94 12.11 29.51
CA SER A 731 28.30 13.28 28.93
C SER A 731 28.74 14.55 29.67
N ASN A 732 29.17 15.55 28.91
CA ASN A 732 29.59 16.84 29.44
C ASN A 732 28.89 17.93 28.63
N MET A 733 28.02 18.68 29.29
CA MET A 733 27.37 19.84 28.73
C MET A 733 27.90 21.09 29.44
N GLN A 734 28.56 21.95 28.67
CA GLN A 734 29.24 23.13 29.20
C GLN A 734 28.25 23.99 30.02
N ARG A 735 28.62 24.42 31.24
CA ARG A 735 27.78 25.20 32.19
C ARG A 735 26.60 24.46 32.83
N PHE A 736 26.35 23.19 32.52
CA PHE A 736 25.25 22.45 33.11
C PHE A 736 25.76 21.28 33.95
N TYR A 737 26.42 20.31 33.33
CA TYR A 737 26.86 19.10 34.04
C TYR A 737 28.02 18.39 33.35
N GLU A 738 28.68 17.55 34.13
CA GLU A 738 29.63 16.52 33.72
C GLU A 738 29.19 15.23 34.40
N GLN A 739 28.87 14.20 33.62
CA GLN A 739 28.28 12.95 34.06
C GLN A 739 29.03 11.76 33.49
N ALA A 740 29.15 10.71 34.28
CA ALA A 740 29.54 9.38 33.82
C ALA A 740 28.55 8.36 34.33
N GLY A 741 28.41 7.25 33.60
CA GLY A 741 27.45 6.23 33.97
C GLY A 741 27.70 4.90 33.30
N PHE A 742 26.95 3.92 33.79
CA PHE A 742 26.93 2.57 33.27
C PHE A 742 25.54 2.26 32.74
N ARG A 743 25.52 1.63 31.58
CA ARG A 743 24.32 1.21 30.87
C ARG A 743 24.34 -0.30 30.71
N GLN A 744 23.25 -0.93 31.12
CA GLN A 744 22.99 -2.33 30.86
C GLN A 744 21.67 -2.47 30.12
N SER A 745 21.67 -3.14 28.98
CA SER A 745 20.44 -3.57 28.33
C SER A 745 20.43 -5.07 28.11
N LEU A 746 19.23 -5.63 28.10
CA LEU A 746 18.93 -7.03 27.85
C LEU A 746 17.77 -7.04 26.85
N SER A 747 17.93 -7.70 25.72
CA SER A 747 16.84 -7.95 24.79
C SER A 747 16.77 -9.43 24.45
N ALA A 748 15.57 -10.00 24.58
CA ALA A 748 15.34 -11.43 24.40
C ALA A 748 14.19 -11.69 23.44
N ASN A 749 14.43 -12.52 22.42
CA ASN A 749 13.35 -13.12 21.64
C ASN A 749 13.03 -14.49 22.23
N LEU A 750 12.18 -14.51 23.25
CA LEU A 750 11.83 -15.72 24.02
C LEU A 750 11.25 -16.81 23.11
N ASN A 751 10.44 -16.43 22.12
CA ASN A 751 10.01 -17.29 21.01
C ASN A 751 9.72 -16.42 19.76
N SER A 752 9.21 -17.02 18.67
CA SER A 752 8.78 -16.30 17.45
C SER A 752 7.75 -15.20 17.73
N HIS A 753 7.04 -15.34 18.84
CA HIS A 753 5.90 -14.51 19.23
C HIS A 753 6.16 -13.61 20.42
N LEU A 754 7.34 -13.60 21.05
CA LEU A 754 7.55 -12.85 22.29
C LEU A 754 8.96 -12.28 22.31
N ALA A 755 9.04 -10.96 22.26
CA ALA A 755 10.25 -10.18 22.44
C ALA A 755 10.14 -9.36 23.72
N MET A 756 11.24 -9.27 24.47
CA MET A 756 11.36 -8.46 25.68
C MET A 756 12.60 -7.60 25.55
N SER A 757 12.56 -6.36 26.03
CA SER A 757 13.74 -5.53 26.22
C SER A 757 13.70 -4.88 27.59
N LEU A 758 14.81 -4.87 28.30
CA LEU A 758 15.04 -4.16 29.55
C LEU A 758 16.31 -3.33 29.37
N PHE A 759 16.30 -2.12 29.89
CA PHE A 759 17.44 -1.23 29.88
C PHE A 759 17.49 -0.45 31.19
N VAL A 760 18.69 -0.36 31.76
CA VAL A 760 19.02 0.41 32.96
C VAL A 760 20.22 1.30 32.64
N ASP A 761 20.10 2.59 32.91
CA ASP A 761 21.15 3.61 32.79
C ASP A 761 21.31 4.28 34.13
N CYS A 762 22.44 4.04 34.78
CA CYS A 762 22.78 4.67 36.05
C CYS A 762 23.94 5.62 35.82
N ARG A 763 23.70 6.90 36.05
CA ARG A 763 24.65 8.00 35.89
C ARG A 763 24.87 8.68 37.24
N PHE A 764 26.05 9.25 37.38
CA PHE A 764 26.39 10.12 38.50
C PHE A 764 27.00 11.42 37.96
N ASN A 765 26.68 12.52 38.62
CA ASN A 765 27.27 13.82 38.31
C ASN A 765 28.70 13.85 38.87
N ILE A 766 29.68 13.93 37.99
CA ILE A 766 31.06 14.30 38.33
C ILE A 766 31.08 15.77 38.76
N LYS A 767 30.38 16.63 38.00
CA LYS A 767 30.13 18.04 38.32
C LYS A 767 28.73 18.44 37.90
N GLN A 768 28.09 19.29 38.70
CA GLN A 768 26.81 19.90 38.36
C GLN A 768 26.92 21.41 38.62
N TYR A 769 26.72 22.19 37.58
CA TYR A 769 26.80 23.65 37.61
C TYR A 769 25.39 24.27 37.71
N GLU A 770 24.46 23.75 36.92
CA GLU A 770 23.04 24.13 36.93
C GLU A 770 22.17 22.89 37.03
N THR A 771 20.95 23.03 37.58
CA THR A 771 19.99 21.92 37.61
C THR A 771 19.49 21.66 36.19
N TYR A 772 19.86 20.51 35.63
CA TYR A 772 19.44 20.08 34.30
C TYR A 772 18.55 18.84 34.37
N TYR A 773 17.64 18.71 33.41
CA TYR A 773 16.59 17.69 33.35
C TYR A 773 17.06 16.31 32.87
N ASP A 774 18.28 15.85 33.21
CA ASP A 774 18.72 14.49 32.86
C ASP A 774 18.64 13.58 34.10
N ASP A 775 17.90 12.49 33.99
CA ASP A 775 17.67 11.55 35.09
C ASP A 775 18.95 10.77 35.39
N LEU A 776 19.34 10.73 36.67
CA LEU A 776 20.51 9.95 37.12
C LEU A 776 20.27 8.44 37.05
N VAL A 777 19.02 8.00 37.11
CA VAL A 777 18.66 6.59 36.95
C VAL A 777 17.47 6.50 36.01
N ARG A 778 17.66 5.79 34.90
CA ARG A 778 16.62 5.52 33.92
C ARG A 778 16.46 4.02 33.75
N VAL A 779 15.22 3.55 33.87
CA VAL A 779 14.86 2.14 33.65
C VAL A 779 13.71 2.09 32.65
N ASP A 780 13.94 1.47 31.50
CA ASP A 780 12.89 1.19 30.51
C ASP A 780 12.77 -0.31 30.31
N TRP A 781 11.53 -0.81 30.23
CA TRP A 781 11.25 -2.17 29.82
C TRP A 781 10.12 -2.22 28.81
N SER A 782 10.18 -3.18 27.90
CA SER A 782 9.14 -3.42 26.90
C SER A 782 8.93 -4.91 26.70
N ILE A 783 7.67 -5.31 26.52
CA ILE A 783 7.29 -6.65 26.11
C ILE A 783 6.44 -6.51 24.85
N LYS A 784 6.84 -7.21 23.80
CA LYS A 784 6.17 -7.24 22.51
C LYS A 784 5.79 -8.68 22.16
N TYR A 785 4.50 -8.94 22.03
CA TYR A 785 4.01 -10.24 21.56
C TYR A 785 3.60 -10.16 20.07
N ASN A 786 4.23 -10.95 19.19
CA ASN A 786 3.95 -11.05 17.76
C ASN A 786 3.15 -12.34 17.46
N PHE A 787 1.82 -12.35 17.42
CA PHE A 787 1.02 -13.58 17.17
C PHE A 787 1.22 -14.24 15.80
#